data_AF-M5CAN3-F1
#
_entry.id   AF-M5CAN3-F1
#
_cell.length_a   1.000
_cell.length_b   1.000
_cell.length_c   1.000
_cell.angle_alpha   90.00
_cell.angle_beta   90.00
_cell.angle_gamma   90.00
#
_symmetry.space_group_name_H-M   'P 1'
#
loop_
_entity.id
_entity.type
_entity.pdbx_description
1 polymer ?
#
loop_
_entity_poly.entity_id
_entity_poly.type
_entity_poly.pdbx_seq_one_letter_code
_entity_poly.pdbx_strand_id
1 'polypeptide(L)'
;MSLPSRQARIQTLGLFCVDLWIQVYSAYAPQLGQKLNLNHTQLNVIGIAGNIGVYFFAPVSGWVADRRGPKIPLFVASVLLFLGYGGISFLFSNTIPQANVPNSWPLTPLVSALTLCSFATGVAGSAGIISAMNAGVRVTEDKYHASATGGINSAFGLSAFFFSTLARELFPGRTGPFLTVLCLGTGCAVLLGAILVRPPPVGQIRLESEEDGETEQEEEEEREEERRPLWTEHTPLRAGTVDESILYGERNPWASQAPTPNASGAATPSASGSKPDKVEDVHGLALFTSLDFLIIFGIVGCLGGPGLMYINNVGSIVQALFASVGEGWSKQDAEKAQASQVGIISVCSFVGRFAIGFLADHLSHNHTIPRTSCLLLSATIGIIGISLLLNVTDASKLWVVSALWGISYGTVFALFPALVLERFGMSHFAQNAGLMGIAAALFGNVYNYTFGRNFDNHSRPASFVPVEPVGEGLICLEGRDCYITRYVPSPGSPGFYRGNSSAGVTFDQHSLLLDGKRIMVFSGEFHPWRLPSTPLWRDVLEKMKAAGFNAVSVYFHWGLSEAKRGNLDFTGYRSVTRFLDVAQDVGILVILRPGPYINAETAGGGYPGWLSNVPDTARSNGSDFTNAWRPYIRAVSGYTAPYQYPDGPVILVQSENEYSMDSPGDKTTYGHTDHMKWVIEEMRANGITRVPITHNDRKPDGQFASGPAKVDLYAWDAYPLGFDCSNPDVWKEVDTSLDASHQKRNPAEPLYLAEYQGGAFDPWSGPGYGACYQLINEQFVNVFYKNNYAAGVYLQSLYMTYGGTNWGNLATPTVYTSYDYAAPISEDRSLTAKYSEIKLQALFLHATPHYHLAGRISTDAIHASLNYIWTTHLATLEGQNLYIIRQTSTTRTGRAEFDLRVNTTAGEVTLHNVTLNGRESKIIVSEYPFGSSLLAYTSAEVATWTTIDGQDHILLYTSNQTTITGLYTSSTLNPTISGSSSITASIIF
;
A
#
# COMPACT_ATOMS: atom_id res chain seq x y z
N MET A 1 0.58 38.44 -31.58
CA MET A 1 1.90 37.97 -31.09
C MET A 1 2.85 39.16 -31.07
N SER A 2 2.93 39.88 -29.95
CA SER A 2 3.96 40.90 -29.72
C SER A 2 5.31 40.21 -29.70
N LEU A 3 6.24 40.62 -30.57
CA LEU A 3 7.58 40.04 -30.58
C LEU A 3 8.40 40.62 -29.42
N PRO A 4 9.07 39.79 -28.60
CA PRO A 4 9.94 40.30 -27.53
C PRO A 4 11.05 41.19 -28.12
N SER A 5 11.46 42.18 -27.31
CA SER A 5 12.40 43.22 -27.72
C SER A 5 13.70 42.62 -28.26
N ARG A 6 14.39 43.37 -29.14
CA ARG A 6 15.67 42.92 -29.73
C ARG A 6 16.70 42.56 -28.66
N GLN A 7 16.65 43.22 -27.50
CA GLN A 7 17.50 42.93 -26.35
C GLN A 7 17.08 41.62 -25.64
N ALA A 8 15.78 41.41 -25.38
CA ALA A 8 15.29 40.19 -24.75
C ALA A 8 15.65 38.94 -25.58
N ARG A 9 15.49 38.98 -26.91
CA ARG A 9 15.87 37.84 -27.78
C ARG A 9 17.37 37.49 -27.72
N ILE A 10 18.24 38.50 -27.62
CA ILE A 10 19.69 38.29 -27.47
C ILE A 10 20.00 37.67 -26.10
N GLN A 11 19.29 38.08 -25.03
CA GLN A 11 19.41 37.47 -23.72
C GLN A 11 18.92 36.01 -23.73
N THR A 12 17.71 35.71 -24.22
CA THR A 12 17.18 34.33 -24.29
C THR A 12 18.08 33.40 -25.10
N LEU A 13 18.63 33.87 -26.24
CA LEU A 13 19.57 33.08 -27.04
C LEU A 13 20.90 32.84 -26.30
N GLY A 14 21.43 33.87 -25.62
CA GLY A 14 22.63 33.74 -24.80
C GLY A 14 22.45 32.75 -23.64
N LEU A 15 21.27 32.73 -23.02
CA LEU A 15 20.90 31.81 -21.93
C LEU A 15 20.74 30.36 -22.43
N PHE A 16 20.05 30.16 -23.55
CA PHE A 16 19.94 28.84 -24.20
C PHE A 16 21.33 28.26 -24.53
N CYS A 17 22.28 29.11 -24.92
CA CYS A 17 23.68 28.75 -25.14
C CYS A 17 24.52 28.52 -23.86
N VAL A 18 24.01 28.87 -22.66
CA VAL A 18 24.61 28.49 -21.37
C VAL A 18 24.13 27.08 -20.99
N ASP A 19 22.82 26.84 -21.02
CA ASP A 19 22.21 25.63 -20.49
C ASP A 19 22.45 24.38 -21.34
N LEU A 20 22.68 24.54 -22.66
CA LEU A 20 23.07 23.45 -23.56
C LEU A 20 24.42 22.80 -23.19
N TRP A 21 25.25 23.47 -22.39
CA TRP A 21 26.62 23.06 -22.05
C TRP A 21 26.77 22.50 -20.63
N ILE A 22 25.71 21.91 -20.06
CA ILE A 22 25.69 21.49 -18.65
C ILE A 22 25.36 19.99 -18.50
N GLN A 23 26.17 19.32 -17.66
CA GLN A 23 26.09 17.94 -17.14
C GLN A 23 25.96 16.79 -18.18
N VAL A 24 26.98 15.91 -18.23
CA VAL A 24 27.06 14.80 -19.21
C VAL A 24 27.56 13.46 -18.61
N TYR A 25 27.32 13.21 -17.32
CA TYR A 25 27.92 12.07 -16.60
C TYR A 25 27.66 10.70 -17.27
N SER A 26 26.42 10.44 -17.70
CA SER A 26 26.01 9.17 -18.31
C SER A 26 26.70 8.82 -19.63
N ALA A 27 27.31 9.80 -20.33
CA ALA A 27 28.03 9.58 -21.60
C ALA A 27 29.48 9.12 -21.42
N TYR A 28 30.06 9.23 -20.22
CA TYR A 28 31.44 8.79 -19.94
C TYR A 28 31.60 7.92 -18.68
N ALA A 29 30.57 7.80 -17.83
CA ALA A 29 30.61 7.01 -16.60
C ALA A 29 30.98 5.52 -16.81
N PRO A 30 30.46 4.80 -17.83
CA PRO A 30 30.87 3.41 -18.08
C PRO A 30 32.36 3.29 -18.45
N GLN A 31 32.85 4.18 -19.32
CA GLN A 31 34.25 4.19 -19.77
C GLN A 31 35.21 4.61 -18.65
N LEU A 32 34.76 5.51 -17.76
CA LEU A 32 35.45 5.87 -16.51
C LEU A 32 35.54 4.67 -15.57
N GLY A 33 34.43 3.95 -15.36
CA GLY A 33 34.37 2.74 -14.53
C GLY A 33 35.25 1.62 -15.07
N GLN A 34 35.15 1.31 -16.36
CA GLN A 34 35.95 0.26 -16.99
C GLN A 34 37.45 0.59 -16.95
N LYS A 35 37.87 1.85 -17.20
CA LYS A 35 39.30 2.21 -17.19
C LYS A 35 39.89 2.26 -15.78
N LEU A 36 39.10 2.62 -14.76
CA LEU A 36 39.58 2.79 -13.39
C LEU A 36 39.23 1.62 -12.46
N ASN A 37 38.57 0.57 -12.98
CA ASN A 37 38.11 -0.62 -12.26
C ASN A 37 37.18 -0.29 -11.06
N LEU A 38 36.09 0.43 -11.33
CA LEU A 38 35.10 0.85 -10.32
C LEU A 38 33.82 0.01 -10.39
N ASN A 39 33.23 -0.33 -9.23
CA ASN A 39 31.94 -1.04 -9.16
C ASN A 39 30.73 -0.09 -9.30
N HIS A 40 29.53 -0.63 -9.51
CA HIS A 40 28.32 0.19 -9.72
C HIS A 40 28.00 1.07 -8.51
N THR A 41 28.14 0.58 -7.28
CA THR A 41 28.02 1.41 -6.07
C THR A 41 28.99 2.61 -6.08
N GLN A 42 30.26 2.44 -6.45
CA GLN A 42 31.24 3.53 -6.52
C GLN A 42 30.95 4.53 -7.65
N LEU A 43 30.51 4.05 -8.82
CA LEU A 43 30.03 4.92 -9.91
C LEU A 43 28.80 5.72 -9.47
N ASN A 44 27.83 5.07 -8.83
CA ASN A 44 26.65 5.74 -8.30
C ASN A 44 27.02 6.76 -7.21
N VAL A 45 28.04 6.54 -6.37
CA VAL A 45 28.56 7.56 -5.44
C VAL A 45 29.11 8.80 -6.17
N ILE A 46 29.89 8.61 -7.25
CA ILE A 46 30.42 9.72 -8.06
C ILE A 46 29.28 10.48 -8.77
N GLY A 47 28.26 9.76 -9.28
CA GLY A 47 27.07 10.35 -9.90
C GLY A 47 26.17 11.09 -8.91
N ILE A 48 25.94 10.50 -7.72
CA ILE A 48 25.21 11.09 -6.59
C ILE A 48 25.89 12.39 -6.15
N ALA A 49 27.23 12.45 -6.08
CA ALA A 49 27.94 13.68 -5.74
C ALA A 49 27.71 14.80 -6.77
N GLY A 50 27.69 14.48 -8.06
CA GLY A 50 27.31 15.42 -9.12
C GLY A 50 25.88 15.92 -8.93
N ASN A 51 24.93 15.02 -8.67
CA ASN A 51 23.53 15.38 -8.41
C ASN A 51 23.37 16.23 -7.14
N ILE A 52 24.07 15.91 -6.05
CA ILE A 52 24.09 16.74 -4.83
C ILE A 52 24.58 18.16 -5.17
N GLY A 53 25.62 18.29 -6.00
CA GLY A 53 26.07 19.59 -6.52
C GLY A 53 24.99 20.34 -7.31
N VAL A 54 24.28 19.65 -8.22
CA VAL A 54 23.20 20.25 -9.03
C VAL A 54 22.04 20.74 -8.16
N TYR A 55 21.60 19.94 -7.18
CA TYR A 55 20.34 20.19 -6.48
C TYR A 55 20.50 20.90 -5.14
N PHE A 56 21.44 20.49 -4.29
CA PHE A 56 21.59 21.07 -2.94
C PHE A 56 22.29 22.43 -2.95
N PHE A 57 23.01 22.78 -4.02
CA PHE A 57 23.56 24.13 -4.19
C PHE A 57 22.59 25.11 -4.85
N ALA A 58 21.51 24.64 -5.48
CA ALA A 58 20.54 25.49 -6.17
C ALA A 58 19.91 26.60 -5.29
N PRO A 59 19.59 26.36 -3.99
CA PRO A 59 19.15 27.43 -3.09
C PRO A 59 20.22 28.52 -2.88
N VAL A 60 21.50 28.14 -2.87
CA VAL A 60 22.63 29.04 -2.57
C VAL A 60 22.94 29.90 -3.79
N SER A 61 23.08 29.30 -4.97
CA SER A 61 23.23 30.04 -6.22
C SER A 61 22.00 30.89 -6.54
N GLY A 62 20.79 30.38 -6.25
CA GLY A 62 19.54 31.12 -6.38
C GLY A 62 19.46 32.35 -5.47
N TRP A 63 19.84 32.22 -4.20
CA TRP A 63 19.92 33.34 -3.26
C TRP A 63 20.92 34.42 -3.70
N VAL A 64 22.07 34.03 -4.29
CA VAL A 64 23.00 35.01 -4.89
C VAL A 64 22.40 35.66 -6.13
N ALA A 65 21.73 34.90 -7.00
CA ALA A 65 21.09 35.43 -8.20
C ALA A 65 19.98 36.44 -7.88
N ASP A 66 19.10 36.14 -6.92
CA ASP A 66 18.02 37.05 -6.49
C ASP A 66 18.57 38.32 -5.82
N ARG A 67 19.62 38.23 -5.00
CA ARG A 67 20.15 39.40 -4.25
C ARG A 67 21.22 40.21 -4.97
N ARG A 68 21.94 39.65 -5.94
CA ARG A 68 23.10 40.29 -6.61
C ARG A 68 23.11 40.12 -8.13
N GLY A 69 22.07 39.52 -8.70
CA GLY A 69 21.95 39.24 -10.12
C GLY A 69 22.75 38.01 -10.59
N PRO A 70 22.43 37.49 -11.79
CA PRO A 70 22.93 36.22 -12.31
C PRO A 70 24.45 36.19 -12.63
N LYS A 71 25.12 37.36 -12.70
CA LYS A 71 26.52 37.44 -13.16
C LYS A 71 27.53 36.73 -12.25
N ILE A 72 27.37 36.87 -10.94
CA ILE A 72 28.29 36.25 -9.97
C ILE A 72 28.19 34.71 -10.02
N PRO A 73 27.01 34.07 -9.88
CA PRO A 73 26.90 32.62 -9.99
C PRO A 73 27.35 32.08 -11.36
N LEU A 74 27.06 32.77 -12.48
CA LEU A 74 27.59 32.38 -13.80
C LEU A 74 29.13 32.40 -13.87
N PHE A 75 29.78 33.43 -13.31
CA PHE A 75 31.25 33.47 -13.28
C PHE A 75 31.85 32.35 -12.42
N VAL A 76 31.27 32.08 -11.25
CA VAL A 76 31.69 30.97 -10.37
C VAL A 76 31.49 29.61 -11.06
N ALA A 77 30.38 29.43 -11.77
CA ALA A 77 30.10 28.22 -12.54
C ALA A 77 31.16 27.96 -13.63
N SER A 78 31.58 28.98 -14.38
CA SER A 78 32.64 28.84 -15.38
C SER A 78 33.95 28.31 -14.77
N VAL A 79 34.40 28.90 -13.65
CA VAL A 79 35.62 28.47 -12.94
C VAL A 79 35.49 27.02 -12.44
N LEU A 80 34.34 26.64 -11.89
CA LEU A 80 34.10 25.29 -11.38
C LEU A 80 33.99 24.23 -12.50
N LEU A 81 33.54 24.59 -13.71
CA LEU A 81 33.57 23.69 -14.88
C LEU A 81 35.00 23.40 -15.35
N PHE A 82 35.85 24.43 -15.43
CA PHE A 82 37.27 24.26 -15.77
C PHE A 82 37.99 23.36 -14.74
N LEU A 83 37.75 23.56 -13.44
CA LEU A 83 38.33 22.73 -12.38
C LEU A 83 37.76 21.31 -12.36
N GLY A 84 36.44 21.15 -12.47
CA GLY A 84 35.75 19.87 -12.38
C GLY A 84 36.04 18.95 -13.57
N TYR A 85 35.75 19.38 -14.80
CA TYR A 85 36.04 18.57 -15.98
C TYR A 85 37.55 18.48 -16.27
N GLY A 86 38.34 19.51 -15.94
CA GLY A 86 39.80 19.44 -15.98
C GLY A 86 40.35 18.37 -15.04
N GLY A 87 39.86 18.30 -13.80
CA GLY A 87 40.21 17.28 -12.81
C GLY A 87 39.84 15.86 -13.26
N ILE A 88 38.63 15.66 -13.79
CA ILE A 88 38.20 14.35 -14.32
C ILE A 88 39.07 13.95 -15.53
N SER A 89 39.36 14.88 -16.46
CA SER A 89 40.24 14.60 -17.62
C SER A 89 41.66 14.25 -17.18
N PHE A 90 42.21 14.96 -16.18
CA PHE A 90 43.53 14.69 -15.61
C PHE A 90 43.61 13.31 -14.95
N LEU A 91 42.63 12.95 -14.10
CA LEU A 91 42.58 11.64 -13.42
C LEU A 91 42.39 10.51 -14.44
N PHE A 92 41.45 10.65 -15.38
CA PHE A 92 41.23 9.66 -16.45
C PHE A 92 42.49 9.44 -17.32
N SER A 93 43.34 10.45 -17.49
CA SER A 93 44.52 10.38 -18.36
C SER A 93 45.77 9.86 -17.65
N ASN A 94 45.96 10.17 -16.37
CA ASN A 94 47.23 9.95 -15.65
C ASN A 94 47.17 8.86 -14.55
N THR A 95 46.00 8.31 -14.22
CA THR A 95 45.87 7.28 -13.18
C THR A 95 46.07 5.85 -13.74
N ILE A 96 46.87 5.04 -13.04
CA ILE A 96 47.08 3.61 -13.31
C ILE A 96 45.93 2.82 -12.65
N PRO A 97 45.38 1.75 -13.27
CA PRO A 97 44.30 0.94 -12.69
C PRO A 97 44.63 0.41 -11.29
N GLN A 98 43.65 0.45 -10.38
CA GLN A 98 43.82 -0.05 -9.02
C GLN A 98 43.66 -1.58 -8.97
N ALA A 99 44.79 -2.28 -9.02
CA ALA A 99 44.85 -3.68 -8.61
C ALA A 99 44.82 -3.79 -7.08
N ASN A 100 44.00 -4.72 -6.56
CA ASN A 100 44.01 -5.19 -5.16
C ASN A 100 43.62 -4.15 -4.07
N VAL A 101 42.56 -3.36 -4.28
CA VAL A 101 41.86 -2.65 -3.18
C VAL A 101 40.62 -3.46 -2.78
N PRO A 102 40.33 -3.72 -1.48
CA PRO A 102 39.16 -4.49 -1.07
C PRO A 102 37.82 -3.85 -1.48
N ASN A 103 36.94 -4.65 -2.09
CA ASN A 103 35.67 -4.21 -2.71
C ASN A 103 34.59 -3.66 -1.76
N SER A 104 34.88 -3.48 -0.46
CA SER A 104 33.90 -3.19 0.58
C SER A 104 33.72 -1.70 0.95
N TRP A 105 34.58 -0.80 0.48
CA TRP A 105 34.52 0.64 0.82
C TRP A 105 34.18 1.53 -0.40
N PRO A 106 33.17 2.42 -0.30
CA PRO A 106 32.72 3.26 -1.41
C PRO A 106 33.59 4.51 -1.65
N LEU A 107 34.57 4.80 -0.79
CA LEU A 107 35.35 6.05 -0.81
C LEU A 107 36.86 5.79 -0.80
N THR A 108 37.38 5.15 -1.85
CA THR A 108 38.84 5.11 -2.08
C THR A 108 39.36 6.53 -2.38
N PRO A 109 40.67 6.84 -2.21
CA PRO A 109 41.19 8.18 -2.51
C PRO A 109 40.92 8.65 -3.95
N LEU A 110 40.92 7.72 -4.92
CA LEU A 110 40.57 7.98 -6.31
C LEU A 110 39.08 8.30 -6.47
N VAL A 111 38.20 7.50 -5.87
CA VAL A 111 36.75 7.75 -5.90
C VAL A 111 36.41 9.07 -5.21
N SER A 112 37.05 9.41 -4.10
CA SER A 112 36.89 10.68 -3.40
C SER A 112 37.32 11.89 -4.24
N ALA A 113 38.43 11.78 -4.99
CA ALA A 113 38.87 12.83 -5.91
C ALA A 113 37.90 13.02 -7.09
N LEU A 114 37.42 11.93 -7.69
CA LEU A 114 36.40 11.96 -8.75
C LEU A 114 35.06 12.51 -8.24
N THR A 115 34.68 12.14 -7.01
CA THR A 115 33.49 12.62 -6.29
C THR A 115 33.53 14.13 -6.10
N LEU A 116 34.67 14.68 -5.66
CA LEU A 116 34.85 16.14 -5.52
C LEU A 116 34.78 16.87 -6.87
N CYS A 117 35.39 16.32 -7.92
CA CYS A 117 35.34 16.92 -9.26
C CYS A 117 33.92 16.85 -9.88
N SER A 118 33.20 15.75 -9.65
CA SER A 118 31.80 15.57 -10.04
C SER A 118 30.88 16.55 -9.32
N PHE A 119 31.04 16.69 -8.00
CA PHE A 119 30.33 17.71 -7.21
C PHE A 119 30.59 19.13 -7.75
N ALA A 120 31.84 19.48 -8.10
CA ALA A 120 32.17 20.78 -8.67
C ALA A 120 31.47 21.05 -10.02
N THR A 121 31.39 20.08 -10.94
CA THR A 121 30.62 20.26 -12.19
C THR A 121 29.11 20.35 -11.94
N GLY A 122 28.60 19.64 -10.92
CA GLY A 122 27.22 19.75 -10.47
C GLY A 122 26.86 21.14 -9.92
N VAL A 123 27.67 21.66 -8.98
CA VAL A 123 27.53 23.01 -8.41
C VAL A 123 27.54 24.07 -9.50
N ALA A 124 28.45 23.93 -10.48
CA ALA A 124 28.48 24.82 -11.64
C ALA A 124 27.21 24.75 -12.49
N GLY A 125 26.72 23.54 -12.76
CA GLY A 125 25.48 23.33 -13.51
C GLY A 125 24.26 23.96 -12.82
N SER A 126 24.17 23.77 -11.51
CA SER A 126 23.18 24.44 -10.64
C SER A 126 23.18 25.95 -10.81
N ALA A 127 24.37 26.55 -10.70
CA ALA A 127 24.56 27.99 -10.77
C ALA A 127 24.36 28.56 -12.19
N GLY A 128 24.58 27.77 -13.24
CA GLY A 128 24.19 28.11 -14.61
C GLY A 128 22.68 28.21 -14.77
N ILE A 129 21.98 27.08 -14.59
CA ILE A 129 20.55 26.92 -14.85
C ILE A 129 19.72 27.90 -14.02
N ILE A 130 19.94 27.97 -12.70
CA ILE A 130 19.11 28.82 -11.84
C ILE A 130 19.29 30.32 -12.17
N SER A 131 20.48 30.71 -12.62
CA SER A 131 20.79 32.08 -13.06
C SER A 131 20.15 32.40 -14.41
N ALA A 132 20.12 31.42 -15.32
CA ALA A 132 19.45 31.55 -16.61
C ALA A 132 17.94 31.70 -16.45
N MET A 133 17.32 30.85 -15.64
CA MET A 133 15.90 30.93 -15.31
C MET A 133 15.54 32.25 -14.62
N ASN A 134 16.35 32.69 -13.65
CA ASN A 134 16.15 33.98 -12.97
C ASN A 134 16.20 35.17 -13.93
N ALA A 135 17.20 35.19 -14.82
CA ALA A 135 17.34 36.24 -15.83
C ALA A 135 16.21 36.22 -16.87
N GLY A 136 15.77 35.02 -17.29
CA GLY A 136 14.74 34.83 -18.29
C GLY A 136 13.34 35.21 -17.81
N VAL A 137 12.91 34.68 -16.66
CA VAL A 137 11.59 34.97 -16.09
C VAL A 137 11.43 36.47 -15.81
N ARG A 138 12.48 37.13 -15.28
CA ARG A 138 12.51 38.58 -15.02
C ARG A 138 12.48 39.47 -16.28
N VAL A 139 12.42 38.90 -17.49
CA VAL A 139 12.20 39.64 -18.76
C VAL A 139 11.01 39.12 -19.59
N THR A 140 10.14 38.29 -19.02
CA THR A 140 8.94 37.74 -19.68
C THR A 140 7.65 38.08 -18.94
N GLU A 141 6.57 38.33 -19.69
CA GLU A 141 5.23 38.57 -19.17
C GLU A 141 4.69 37.33 -18.42
N ASP A 142 3.92 37.54 -17.35
CA ASP A 142 3.50 36.50 -16.38
C ASP A 142 2.70 35.34 -16.98
N LYS A 143 1.94 35.62 -18.05
CA LYS A 143 1.21 34.62 -18.83
C LYS A 143 2.08 33.69 -19.68
N TYR A 144 3.40 33.92 -19.72
CA TYR A 144 4.38 33.11 -20.45
C TYR A 144 5.49 32.53 -19.54
N HIS A 145 5.32 32.58 -18.22
CA HIS A 145 6.37 32.14 -17.29
C HIS A 145 6.67 30.63 -17.39
N ALA A 146 5.69 29.75 -17.64
CA ALA A 146 5.96 28.32 -17.81
C ALA A 146 6.63 28.02 -19.16
N SER A 147 6.29 28.77 -20.21
CA SER A 147 6.97 28.76 -21.51
C SER A 147 8.42 29.25 -21.39
N ALA A 148 8.67 30.26 -20.55
CA ALA A 148 10.00 30.77 -20.27
C ALA A 148 10.87 29.75 -19.52
N THR A 149 10.37 29.19 -18.41
CA THR A 149 11.10 28.16 -17.63
C THR A 149 11.30 26.87 -18.42
N GLY A 150 10.26 26.41 -19.12
CA GLY A 150 10.32 25.23 -19.98
C GLY A 150 11.25 25.39 -21.18
N GLY A 151 11.21 26.55 -21.85
CA GLY A 151 12.10 26.88 -22.97
C GLY A 151 13.57 26.92 -22.57
N ILE A 152 13.89 27.57 -21.44
CA ILE A 152 15.25 27.62 -20.89
C ILE A 152 15.71 26.22 -20.46
N ASN A 153 14.92 25.51 -19.64
CA ASN A 153 15.26 24.17 -19.19
C ASN A 153 15.34 23.13 -20.32
N SER A 154 14.73 23.37 -21.49
CA SER A 154 14.79 22.46 -22.64
C SER A 154 16.22 22.29 -23.17
N ALA A 155 17.06 23.34 -23.16
CA ALA A 155 18.44 23.30 -23.63
C ALA A 155 19.28 22.29 -22.83
N PHE A 156 19.15 22.30 -21.49
CA PHE A 156 19.72 21.28 -20.61
C PHE A 156 19.21 19.87 -20.94
N GLY A 157 17.95 19.73 -21.33
CA GLY A 157 17.41 18.45 -21.79
C GLY A 157 18.15 17.88 -23.01
N LEU A 158 18.65 18.74 -23.89
CA LEU A 158 19.33 18.38 -25.15
C LEU A 158 20.86 18.20 -25.02
N SER A 159 21.48 18.66 -23.92
CA SER A 159 22.94 18.62 -23.72
C SER A 159 23.50 17.19 -23.86
N ALA A 160 22.86 16.22 -23.20
CA ALA A 160 23.28 14.83 -23.21
C ALA A 160 23.29 14.21 -24.63
N PHE A 161 22.27 14.46 -25.46
CA PHE A 161 22.26 14.02 -26.86
C PHE A 161 23.36 14.70 -27.68
N PHE A 162 23.54 16.02 -27.52
CA PHE A 162 24.57 16.78 -28.23
C PHE A 162 25.97 16.24 -27.94
N PHE A 163 26.33 16.09 -26.66
CA PHE A 163 27.66 15.60 -26.28
C PHE A 163 27.85 14.10 -26.49
N SER A 164 26.81 13.26 -26.38
CA SER A 164 26.91 11.84 -26.74
C SER A 164 27.15 11.65 -28.24
N THR A 165 26.54 12.51 -29.08
CA THR A 165 26.81 12.55 -30.52
C THR A 165 28.23 13.06 -30.78
N LEU A 166 28.65 14.14 -30.12
CA LEU A 166 30.01 14.70 -30.23
C LEU A 166 31.09 13.67 -29.86
N ALA A 167 30.87 12.91 -28.78
CA ALA A 167 31.75 11.82 -28.36
C ALA A 167 31.83 10.71 -29.41
N ARG A 168 30.69 10.28 -29.96
CA ARG A 168 30.63 9.18 -30.93
C ARG A 168 31.25 9.54 -32.28
N GLU A 169 30.91 10.70 -32.84
CA GLU A 169 31.35 11.09 -34.19
C GLU A 169 32.78 11.65 -34.23
N LEU A 170 33.23 12.37 -33.19
CA LEU A 170 34.55 13.03 -33.19
C LEU A 170 35.59 12.36 -32.28
N PHE A 171 35.16 11.58 -31.28
CA PHE A 171 36.06 10.97 -30.29
C PHE A 171 35.82 9.45 -30.05
N PRO A 172 35.58 8.62 -31.09
CA PRO A 172 35.36 7.19 -30.91
C PRO A 172 36.53 6.53 -30.18
N GLY A 173 36.24 5.88 -29.04
CA GLY A 173 37.25 5.27 -28.15
C GLY A 173 38.21 6.25 -27.45
N ARG A 174 38.00 7.57 -27.53
CA ARG A 174 38.94 8.62 -27.09
C ARG A 174 38.34 9.54 -26.02
N THR A 175 37.90 8.96 -24.90
CA THR A 175 37.24 9.67 -23.79
C THR A 175 38.08 10.79 -23.16
N GLY A 176 39.42 10.67 -23.12
CA GLY A 176 40.31 11.71 -22.56
C GLY A 176 40.22 13.04 -23.31
N PRO A 177 40.51 13.07 -24.63
CA PRO A 177 40.26 14.25 -25.47
C PRO A 177 38.83 14.79 -25.38
N PHE A 178 37.81 13.92 -25.31
CA PHE A 178 36.42 14.34 -25.12
C PHE A 178 36.18 15.08 -23.79
N LEU A 179 36.74 14.59 -22.67
CA LEU A 179 36.67 15.28 -21.36
C LEU A 179 37.37 16.64 -21.39
N THR A 180 38.44 16.80 -22.17
CA THR A 180 39.10 18.10 -22.40
C THR A 180 38.23 19.05 -23.24
N VAL A 181 37.50 18.54 -24.24
CA VAL A 181 36.53 19.34 -25.00
C VAL A 181 35.33 19.76 -24.14
N LEU A 182 34.85 18.89 -23.24
CA LEU A 182 33.86 19.27 -22.22
C LEU A 182 34.40 20.40 -21.34
N CYS A 183 35.60 20.25 -20.77
CA CYS A 183 36.23 21.28 -19.94
C CYS A 183 36.29 22.64 -20.63
N LEU A 184 36.87 22.71 -21.84
CA LEU A 184 37.03 23.97 -22.56
C LEU A 184 35.69 24.54 -23.06
N GLY A 185 34.85 23.72 -23.68
CA GLY A 185 33.58 24.15 -24.25
C GLY A 185 32.60 24.65 -23.19
N THR A 186 32.40 23.88 -22.12
CA THR A 186 31.44 24.23 -21.07
C THR A 186 31.92 25.44 -20.25
N GLY A 187 33.21 25.48 -19.87
CA GLY A 187 33.79 26.62 -19.17
C GLY A 187 33.69 27.93 -19.97
N CYS A 188 33.97 27.90 -21.28
CA CYS A 188 33.87 29.08 -22.15
C CYS A 188 32.42 29.51 -22.44
N ALA A 189 31.49 28.58 -22.66
CA ALA A 189 30.08 28.90 -22.92
C ALA A 189 29.45 29.66 -21.74
N VAL A 190 29.68 29.17 -20.51
CA VAL A 190 29.18 29.82 -19.28
C VAL A 190 29.88 31.17 -19.04
N LEU A 191 31.17 31.31 -19.38
CA LEU A 191 31.88 32.59 -19.30
C LEU A 191 31.30 33.66 -20.24
N LEU A 192 30.96 33.27 -21.47
CA LEU A 192 30.26 34.14 -22.42
C LEU A 192 28.87 34.53 -21.89
N GLY A 193 28.16 33.61 -21.24
CA GLY A 193 26.93 33.88 -20.50
C GLY A 193 27.09 34.98 -19.45
N ALA A 194 28.09 34.88 -18.57
CA ALA A 194 28.36 35.87 -17.51
C ALA A 194 28.64 37.29 -18.07
N ILE A 195 29.19 37.38 -19.29
CA ILE A 195 29.43 38.64 -19.99
C ILE A 195 28.13 39.20 -20.59
N LEU A 196 27.40 38.36 -21.35
CA LEU A 196 26.24 38.74 -22.17
C LEU A 196 24.96 39.00 -21.35
N VAL A 197 24.73 38.27 -20.26
CA VAL A 197 23.52 38.42 -19.43
C VAL A 197 23.56 39.74 -18.67
N ARG A 198 22.70 40.70 -19.05
CA ARG A 198 22.49 41.94 -18.30
C ARG A 198 21.57 41.69 -17.09
N PRO A 199 21.85 42.27 -15.91
CA PRO A 199 20.90 42.23 -14.81
C PRO A 199 19.61 43.00 -15.17
N PRO A 200 18.45 42.61 -14.61
CA PRO A 200 17.22 43.39 -14.74
C PRO A 200 17.34 44.75 -14.03
N PRO A 201 16.58 45.77 -14.45
CA PRO A 201 16.57 47.07 -13.77
C PRO A 201 15.99 46.94 -12.36
N VAL A 202 16.69 47.51 -11.37
CA VAL A 202 16.23 47.56 -9.98
C VAL A 202 15.48 48.87 -9.77
N GLY A 203 14.16 48.82 -9.55
CA GLY A 203 13.40 50.04 -9.28
C GLY A 203 11.88 49.93 -9.32
N GLN A 204 11.28 49.33 -8.28
CA GLN A 204 10.17 49.93 -7.51
C GLN A 204 9.79 49.02 -6.33
N ILE A 205 10.41 49.27 -5.17
CA ILE A 205 9.72 49.00 -3.90
C ILE A 205 8.83 50.22 -3.70
N ARG A 206 7.52 50.06 -3.89
CA ARG A 206 6.54 51.17 -3.84
C ARG A 206 6.29 51.60 -2.39
N LEU A 207 7.25 52.35 -1.84
CA LEU A 207 7.03 53.24 -0.71
C LEU A 207 6.32 54.49 -1.22
N GLU A 208 5.00 54.42 -1.31
CA GLU A 208 4.14 55.60 -1.30
C GLU A 208 3.56 55.69 0.11
N SER A 209 4.06 56.68 0.86
CA SER A 209 3.50 57.13 2.12
C SER A 209 2.21 57.92 1.89
N GLU A 210 1.44 58.08 2.96
CA GLU A 210 0.32 59.02 3.02
C GLU A 210 0.84 60.45 2.80
N GLU A 211 0.42 61.11 1.72
CA GLU A 211 0.07 62.55 1.66
C GLU A 211 -0.56 62.88 0.29
N ASP A 212 -1.35 63.95 0.26
CA ASP A 212 -2.14 64.50 -0.85
C ASP A 212 -3.37 63.69 -1.36
N GLY A 213 -4.54 64.32 -1.21
CA GLY A 213 -5.80 63.98 -1.88
C GLY A 213 -6.30 65.15 -2.72
N GLU A 214 -7.61 65.20 -2.99
CA GLU A 214 -8.30 66.33 -3.65
C GLU A 214 -7.86 66.67 -5.09
N THR A 215 -8.20 65.81 -6.06
CA THR A 215 -8.73 66.28 -7.35
C THR A 215 -9.54 65.20 -8.08
N GLU A 216 -10.34 65.60 -9.08
CA GLU A 216 -10.97 64.74 -10.09
C GLU A 216 -12.02 63.72 -9.60
N GLN A 217 -12.93 64.18 -8.74
CA GLN A 217 -14.33 63.73 -8.80
C GLN A 217 -15.13 64.60 -9.80
N GLU A 218 -14.94 64.41 -11.11
CA GLU A 218 -15.77 65.04 -12.16
C GLU A 218 -15.49 64.40 -13.54
N GLU A 219 -16.14 63.27 -13.90
CA GLU A 219 -16.40 62.90 -15.33
C GLU A 219 -17.34 61.68 -15.56
N GLU A 220 -17.47 60.71 -14.62
CA GLU A 220 -18.30 59.49 -14.84
C GLU A 220 -19.75 59.54 -14.29
N GLU A 221 -20.47 60.67 -14.43
CA GLU A 221 -21.88 60.77 -13.99
C GLU A 221 -22.91 60.40 -15.09
N GLU A 222 -22.50 60.17 -16.34
CA GLU A 222 -23.41 60.09 -17.50
C GLU A 222 -23.77 58.66 -18.00
N ARG A 223 -23.53 57.57 -17.23
CA ARG A 223 -23.83 56.21 -17.72
C ARG A 223 -24.09 55.11 -16.67
N GLU A 224 -25.25 55.14 -16.00
CA GLU A 224 -26.12 53.94 -15.83
C GLU A 224 -27.52 54.26 -15.24
N GLU A 225 -28.23 55.27 -15.77
CA GLU A 225 -29.64 55.48 -15.43
C GLU A 225 -30.59 54.59 -16.27
N GLU A 226 -30.73 53.31 -15.93
CA GLU A 226 -31.95 52.56 -16.29
C GLU A 226 -32.26 51.36 -15.35
N ARG A 227 -33.55 51.13 -15.09
CA ARG A 227 -34.18 49.89 -14.56
C ARG A 227 -34.05 49.62 -13.04
N ARG A 228 -34.93 50.26 -12.26
CA ARG A 228 -35.49 49.73 -11.00
C ARG A 228 -36.88 49.11 -11.24
N PRO A 229 -37.32 48.16 -10.39
CA PRO A 229 -38.52 48.41 -9.55
C PRO A 229 -38.28 48.02 -8.08
N LEU A 230 -38.56 48.88 -7.09
CA LEU A 230 -39.87 49.24 -6.50
C LEU A 230 -40.53 48.15 -5.64
N TRP A 231 -40.57 48.41 -4.32
CA TRP A 231 -41.36 47.75 -3.28
C TRP A 231 -41.80 48.80 -2.23
N THR A 232 -42.92 48.59 -1.53
CA THR A 232 -43.47 49.52 -0.52
C THR A 232 -44.06 48.79 0.69
N GLU A 233 -43.62 49.20 1.90
CA GLU A 233 -44.25 49.27 3.24
C GLU A 233 -45.37 48.27 3.67
N HIS A 234 -45.49 47.82 4.94
CA HIS A 234 -45.75 48.63 6.15
C HIS A 234 -45.70 47.81 7.50
N THR A 235 -45.16 48.45 8.55
CA THR A 235 -45.47 48.44 10.02
C THR A 235 -45.60 47.16 10.93
N PRO A 236 -45.44 47.28 12.28
CA PRO A 236 -45.23 46.15 13.24
C PRO A 236 -46.20 46.12 14.47
N LEU A 237 -45.98 45.26 15.51
CA LEU A 237 -46.22 45.57 16.96
C LEU A 237 -45.84 44.49 18.03
N ARG A 238 -45.12 44.94 19.09
CA ARG A 238 -45.15 44.64 20.57
C ARG A 238 -45.13 43.23 21.26
N ALA A 239 -44.11 43.10 22.14
CA ALA A 239 -44.16 42.91 23.63
C ALA A 239 -44.43 41.56 24.35
N GLY A 240 -43.72 41.34 25.48
CA GLY A 240 -44.02 40.36 26.55
C GLY A 240 -42.82 40.10 27.51
N THR A 241 -43.03 40.18 28.85
CA THR A 241 -42.00 39.97 29.91
C THR A 241 -42.59 39.35 31.18
N VAL A 242 -41.92 38.35 31.80
CA VAL A 242 -41.97 37.98 33.25
C VAL A 242 -40.67 37.21 33.59
N ASP A 243 -40.20 37.29 34.84
CA ASP A 243 -39.10 36.51 35.47
C ASP A 243 -39.53 36.13 36.92
N GLU A 244 -38.65 35.47 37.71
CA GLU A 244 -38.82 34.91 39.09
C GLU A 244 -39.50 33.51 39.17
N SER A 245 -39.25 32.65 40.18
CA SER A 245 -38.16 32.42 41.18
C SER A 245 -38.50 31.10 41.95
N ILE A 246 -37.73 30.43 42.82
CA ILE A 246 -36.30 30.30 43.21
C ILE A 246 -36.17 28.98 44.02
N LEU A 247 -35.02 28.26 44.03
CA LEU A 247 -34.49 27.51 45.21
C LEU A 247 -33.10 26.85 44.98
N TYR A 248 -32.25 26.90 46.01
CA TYR A 248 -30.94 26.21 46.15
C TYR A 248 -31.11 25.00 47.11
N GLY A 249 -30.17 24.05 47.33
CA GLY A 249 -28.79 23.80 46.88
C GLY A 249 -28.49 22.27 46.96
N GLU A 250 -27.27 21.73 47.07
CA GLU A 250 -25.93 22.29 47.37
C GLU A 250 -24.83 21.74 46.41
N ARG A 251 -23.55 21.74 46.82
CA ARG A 251 -22.36 21.63 45.95
C ARG A 251 -21.55 20.33 46.16
N ASN A 252 -20.83 19.90 45.12
CA ASN A 252 -19.56 19.17 45.26
C ASN A 252 -18.55 19.68 44.19
N PRO A 253 -17.29 20.05 44.51
CA PRO A 253 -16.48 20.88 43.60
C PRO A 253 -15.29 20.13 42.94
N TRP A 254 -15.42 19.77 41.66
CA TRP A 254 -14.30 19.71 40.69
C TRP A 254 -14.83 19.63 39.24
N ALA A 255 -14.91 20.76 38.53
CA ALA A 255 -15.28 20.80 37.10
C ALA A 255 -14.78 22.09 36.40
N SER A 256 -13.69 21.98 35.64
CA SER A 256 -13.10 23.05 34.82
C SER A 256 -12.03 22.42 33.90
N GLN A 257 -12.02 22.51 32.56
CA GLN A 257 -12.91 23.20 31.60
C GLN A 257 -13.04 22.36 30.31
N ALA A 258 -14.19 22.41 29.64
CA ALA A 258 -14.34 22.14 28.19
C ALA A 258 -15.67 22.74 27.69
N PRO A 259 -15.68 23.67 26.70
CA PRO A 259 -16.91 24.23 26.14
C PRO A 259 -17.37 23.47 24.87
N THR A 260 -18.69 23.47 24.62
CA THR A 260 -19.35 22.85 23.47
C THR A 260 -19.97 23.90 22.51
N PRO A 261 -20.31 23.53 21.25
CA PRO A 261 -20.46 24.48 20.14
C PRO A 261 -21.93 24.84 19.83
N ASN A 262 -22.14 25.66 18.80
CA ASN A 262 -23.38 25.65 18.03
C ASN A 262 -23.17 26.03 16.55
N ALA A 263 -24.10 25.60 15.70
CA ALA A 263 -24.21 25.97 14.28
C ALA A 263 -25.40 26.95 14.11
N SER A 264 -25.88 27.42 12.94
CA SER A 264 -25.56 27.24 11.50
C SER A 264 -26.16 28.44 10.73
N GLY A 265 -25.78 28.67 9.47
CA GLY A 265 -26.43 29.68 8.62
C GLY A 265 -25.81 29.78 7.22
N ALA A 266 -26.61 30.00 6.18
CA ALA A 266 -26.18 30.02 4.79
C ALA A 266 -26.34 31.41 4.14
N ALA A 267 -25.57 31.67 3.08
CA ALA A 267 -25.72 32.85 2.23
C ALA A 267 -25.42 32.53 0.76
N THR A 268 -26.27 33.01 -0.15
CA THR A 268 -26.05 33.05 -1.60
C THR A 268 -25.18 34.25 -1.99
N PRO A 269 -24.57 34.27 -3.20
CA PRO A 269 -23.52 35.23 -3.53
C PRO A 269 -24.05 36.66 -3.73
N SER A 270 -23.27 37.63 -3.25
CA SER A 270 -23.38 39.05 -3.58
C SER A 270 -21.98 39.59 -3.87
N ALA A 271 -21.83 40.43 -4.90
CA ALA A 271 -20.54 40.97 -5.29
C ALA A 271 -20.16 42.15 -4.39
N SER A 272 -18.93 42.12 -3.86
CA SER A 272 -18.21 43.31 -3.38
C SER A 272 -16.77 43.23 -3.86
N GLY A 273 -16.21 44.36 -4.29
CA GLY A 273 -14.92 44.40 -4.98
C GLY A 273 -13.76 44.02 -4.06
N SER A 274 -13.05 42.94 -4.37
CA SER A 274 -11.81 42.57 -3.68
C SER A 274 -10.69 43.55 -4.06
N LYS A 275 -10.16 44.25 -3.05
CA LYS A 275 -8.78 44.75 -3.13
C LYS A 275 -7.85 43.53 -3.16
N PRO A 276 -6.76 43.54 -3.93
CA PRO A 276 -5.89 42.37 -4.08
C PRO A 276 -5.21 42.00 -2.76
N ASP A 277 -5.21 40.71 -2.44
CA ASP A 277 -4.55 40.18 -1.25
C ASP A 277 -3.04 40.44 -1.27
N LYS A 278 -2.47 40.72 -0.10
CA LYS A 278 -1.00 40.75 0.07
C LYS A 278 -0.47 39.31 0.03
N VAL A 279 0.25 38.98 -1.03
CA VAL A 279 1.02 37.73 -1.13
C VAL A 279 2.03 37.66 0.02
N GLU A 280 2.01 36.59 0.81
CA GLU A 280 3.00 36.35 1.85
C GLU A 280 4.35 35.99 1.21
N ASP A 281 5.41 36.72 1.57
CA ASP A 281 6.77 36.56 1.02
C ASP A 281 7.52 35.38 1.66
N VAL A 282 6.93 34.17 1.56
CA VAL A 282 7.49 32.94 2.16
C VAL A 282 8.69 32.46 1.34
N HIS A 283 9.86 32.46 1.98
CA HIS A 283 11.12 32.12 1.31
C HIS A 283 12.11 31.37 2.20
N GLY A 284 13.08 30.71 1.57
CA GLY A 284 14.12 29.97 2.29
C GLY A 284 13.54 28.81 3.12
N LEU A 285 14.01 28.65 4.36
CA LEU A 285 13.56 27.54 5.23
C LEU A 285 12.09 27.64 5.66
N ALA A 286 11.47 28.82 5.61
CA ALA A 286 10.05 29.00 5.92
C ALA A 286 9.11 28.28 4.92
N LEU A 287 9.62 27.90 3.74
CA LEU A 287 8.89 27.05 2.81
C LEU A 287 8.53 25.68 3.42
N PHE A 288 9.38 25.11 4.28
CA PHE A 288 9.09 23.81 4.90
C PHE A 288 7.98 23.85 5.97
N THR A 289 7.48 25.04 6.34
CA THR A 289 6.26 25.22 7.13
C THR A 289 5.01 25.49 6.27
N SER A 290 5.14 25.66 4.95
CA SER A 290 4.02 25.81 4.03
C SER A 290 3.51 24.44 3.56
N LEU A 291 2.22 24.18 3.76
CA LEU A 291 1.57 22.95 3.29
C LEU A 291 1.65 22.81 1.76
N ASP A 292 1.46 23.91 1.01
CA ASP A 292 1.54 23.89 -0.46
C ASP A 292 2.93 23.52 -0.95
N PHE A 293 3.98 24.05 -0.29
CA PHE A 293 5.36 23.68 -0.62
C PHE A 293 5.58 22.20 -0.36
N LEU A 294 5.17 21.67 0.81
CA LEU A 294 5.32 20.26 1.15
C LEU A 294 4.56 19.32 0.18
N ILE A 295 3.36 19.71 -0.26
CA ILE A 295 2.58 18.96 -1.26
C ILE A 295 3.31 18.94 -2.61
N ILE A 296 3.73 20.11 -3.13
CA ILE A 296 4.42 20.19 -4.42
C ILE A 296 5.79 19.49 -4.34
N PHE A 297 6.52 19.64 -3.23
CA PHE A 297 7.79 18.94 -2.96
C PHE A 297 7.61 17.42 -2.95
N GLY A 298 6.57 16.91 -2.30
CA GLY A 298 6.22 15.49 -2.33
C GLY A 298 5.93 14.98 -3.75
N ILE A 299 5.14 15.73 -4.53
CA ILE A 299 4.80 15.36 -5.92
C ILE A 299 6.04 15.40 -6.82
N VAL A 300 6.87 16.45 -6.75
CA VAL A 300 8.11 16.59 -7.53
C VAL A 300 9.14 15.51 -7.13
N GLY A 301 9.19 15.10 -5.87
CA GLY A 301 9.99 13.97 -5.40
C GLY A 301 9.52 12.64 -5.98
N CYS A 302 8.23 12.32 -5.86
CA CYS A 302 7.64 11.08 -6.34
C CYS A 302 7.64 10.93 -7.87
N LEU A 303 7.54 12.03 -8.63
CA LEU A 303 7.58 11.99 -10.10
C LEU A 303 9.00 12.14 -10.67
N GLY A 304 9.81 13.05 -10.11
CA GLY A 304 11.16 13.33 -10.59
C GLY A 304 12.20 12.29 -10.13
N GLY A 305 12.04 11.73 -8.93
CA GLY A 305 12.97 10.77 -8.33
C GLY A 305 13.14 9.47 -9.12
N PRO A 306 12.05 8.74 -9.47
CA PRO A 306 12.14 7.53 -10.27
C PRO A 306 12.72 7.79 -11.67
N GLY A 307 12.39 8.93 -12.29
CA GLY A 307 12.99 9.37 -13.54
C GLY A 307 14.51 9.58 -13.41
N LEU A 308 14.97 10.24 -12.35
CA LEU A 308 16.41 10.43 -12.08
C LEU A 308 17.14 9.09 -11.84
N MET A 309 16.50 8.12 -11.18
CA MET A 309 17.05 6.76 -11.06
C MET A 309 17.17 6.07 -12.42
N TYR A 310 16.12 6.11 -13.24
CA TYR A 310 16.16 5.49 -14.58
C TYR A 310 17.24 6.12 -15.46
N ILE A 311 17.35 7.46 -15.47
CA ILE A 311 18.35 8.20 -16.25
C ILE A 311 19.79 7.82 -15.86
N ASN A 312 20.06 7.64 -14.57
CA ASN A 312 21.39 7.26 -14.09
C ASN A 312 21.74 5.79 -14.41
N ASN A 313 20.76 4.88 -14.35
CA ASN A 313 20.99 3.43 -14.40
C ASN A 313 20.59 2.75 -15.72
N VAL A 314 20.04 3.48 -16.70
CA VAL A 314 19.64 2.91 -18.01
C VAL A 314 20.79 2.20 -18.73
N GLY A 315 22.04 2.62 -18.51
CA GLY A 315 23.23 1.92 -19.01
C GLY A 315 23.37 0.50 -18.46
N SER A 316 23.23 0.33 -17.14
CA SER A 316 23.28 -0.98 -16.46
C SER A 316 22.09 -1.86 -16.87
N ILE A 317 20.90 -1.27 -17.02
CA ILE A 317 19.70 -1.95 -17.54
C ILE A 317 19.93 -2.50 -18.96
N VAL A 318 20.50 -1.68 -19.85
CA VAL A 318 20.89 -2.11 -21.21
C VAL A 318 21.89 -3.25 -21.15
N GLN A 319 22.96 -3.12 -20.35
CA GLN A 319 24.03 -4.12 -20.26
C GLN A 319 23.52 -5.47 -19.74
N ALA A 320 22.71 -5.48 -18.69
CA ALA A 320 22.11 -6.71 -18.15
C ALA A 320 21.18 -7.40 -19.16
N LEU A 321 20.31 -6.63 -19.84
CA LEU A 321 19.43 -7.17 -20.89
C LEU A 321 20.23 -7.80 -22.04
N PHE A 322 21.29 -7.15 -22.53
CA PHE A 322 22.17 -7.75 -23.55
C PHE A 322 22.91 -9.00 -23.05
N ALA A 323 23.40 -8.97 -21.81
CA ALA A 323 24.14 -10.10 -21.23
C ALA A 323 23.28 -11.37 -21.05
N SER A 324 21.97 -11.21 -20.83
CA SER A 324 21.03 -12.33 -20.63
C SER A 324 20.62 -13.09 -21.90
N VAL A 325 20.83 -12.53 -23.09
CA VAL A 325 20.29 -13.12 -24.34
C VAL A 325 21.12 -14.30 -24.85
N GLY A 326 22.44 -14.29 -24.64
CA GLY A 326 23.35 -15.38 -25.03
C GLY A 326 23.63 -15.45 -26.54
N GLU A 327 24.88 -15.19 -26.92
CA GLU A 327 25.39 -15.17 -28.31
C GLU A 327 24.82 -14.05 -29.22
N GLY A 328 25.59 -13.69 -30.26
CA GLY A 328 25.11 -12.86 -31.38
C GLY A 328 25.40 -11.35 -31.36
N TRP A 329 25.85 -10.75 -30.24
CA TRP A 329 26.03 -9.29 -30.12
C TRP A 329 27.45 -8.89 -29.72
N SER A 330 27.99 -7.82 -30.33
CA SER A 330 29.32 -7.30 -29.97
C SER A 330 29.27 -6.27 -28.84
N LYS A 331 30.40 -6.03 -28.16
CA LYS A 331 30.54 -4.92 -27.20
C LYS A 331 30.16 -3.57 -27.81
N GLN A 332 30.48 -3.37 -29.08
CA GLN A 332 30.18 -2.14 -29.82
C GLN A 332 28.67 -1.93 -30.00
N ASP A 333 27.88 -3.01 -30.10
CA ASP A 333 26.42 -2.92 -30.20
C ASP A 333 25.76 -2.56 -28.86
N ALA A 334 26.26 -3.13 -27.75
CA ALA A 334 25.80 -2.76 -26.41
C ALA A 334 26.11 -1.29 -26.07
N GLU A 335 27.33 -0.81 -26.34
CA GLU A 335 27.72 0.60 -26.18
C GLU A 335 26.86 1.54 -27.06
N LYS A 336 26.61 1.14 -28.32
CA LYS A 336 25.76 1.87 -29.28
C LYS A 336 24.28 1.91 -28.83
N ALA A 337 23.76 0.80 -28.30
CA ALA A 337 22.40 0.74 -27.76
C ALA A 337 22.26 1.62 -26.51
N GLN A 338 23.22 1.59 -25.59
CA GLN A 338 23.25 2.48 -24.42
C GLN A 338 23.24 3.96 -24.84
N ALA A 339 24.12 4.35 -25.78
CA ALA A 339 24.16 5.71 -26.30
C ALA A 339 22.83 6.11 -26.99
N SER A 340 22.16 5.16 -27.65
CA SER A 340 20.83 5.37 -28.22
C SER A 340 19.76 5.65 -27.16
N GLN A 341 19.73 4.88 -26.06
CA GLN A 341 18.76 5.11 -24.96
C GLN A 341 18.97 6.48 -24.30
N VAL A 342 20.22 6.85 -23.97
CA VAL A 342 20.56 8.17 -23.41
C VAL A 342 20.16 9.30 -24.37
N GLY A 343 20.39 9.12 -25.68
CA GLY A 343 19.95 10.07 -26.71
C GLY A 343 18.42 10.22 -26.79
N ILE A 344 17.67 9.11 -26.71
CA ILE A 344 16.20 9.11 -26.75
C ILE A 344 15.62 9.80 -25.51
N ILE A 345 16.12 9.49 -24.30
CA ILE A 345 15.77 10.18 -23.06
C ILE A 345 15.99 11.69 -23.20
N SER A 346 17.15 12.10 -23.72
CA SER A 346 17.53 13.51 -23.89
C SER A 346 16.61 14.25 -24.85
N VAL A 347 16.36 13.71 -26.05
CA VAL A 347 15.43 14.30 -27.03
C VAL A 347 14.00 14.35 -26.47
N CYS A 348 13.55 13.29 -25.80
CA CYS A 348 12.21 13.24 -25.21
C CYS A 348 12.05 14.19 -24.01
N SER A 349 13.12 14.42 -23.24
CA SER A 349 13.18 15.42 -22.15
C SER A 349 13.17 16.85 -22.71
N PHE A 350 13.89 17.14 -23.79
CA PHE A 350 13.76 18.40 -24.53
C PHE A 350 12.31 18.65 -24.98
N VAL A 351 11.68 17.66 -25.65
CA VAL A 351 10.29 17.76 -26.12
C VAL A 351 9.32 17.95 -24.96
N GLY A 352 9.43 17.15 -23.89
CA GLY A 352 8.58 17.26 -22.70
C GLY A 352 8.68 18.65 -22.04
N ARG A 353 9.90 19.16 -21.84
CA ARG A 353 10.15 20.48 -21.23
C ARG A 353 9.57 21.62 -22.07
N PHE A 354 9.78 21.58 -23.39
CA PHE A 354 9.32 22.62 -24.31
C PHE A 354 7.79 22.59 -24.47
N ALA A 355 7.21 21.41 -24.70
CA ALA A 355 5.77 21.26 -24.96
C ALA A 355 4.92 21.59 -23.72
N ILE A 356 5.34 21.15 -22.52
CA ILE A 356 4.52 21.37 -21.31
C ILE A 356 4.52 22.82 -20.86
N GLY A 357 5.61 23.58 -21.08
CA GLY A 357 5.66 25.00 -20.74
C GLY A 357 4.61 25.80 -21.51
N PHE A 358 4.55 25.58 -22.83
CA PHE A 358 3.53 26.16 -23.69
C PHE A 358 2.12 25.64 -23.35
N LEU A 359 1.95 24.33 -23.10
CA LEU A 359 0.65 23.76 -22.78
C LEU A 359 0.10 24.26 -21.44
N ALA A 360 0.93 24.40 -20.40
CA ALA A 360 0.52 24.90 -19.10
C ALA A 360 0.06 26.37 -19.16
N ASP A 361 0.81 27.23 -19.86
CA ASP A 361 0.39 28.62 -20.10
C ASP A 361 -0.90 28.68 -20.95
N HIS A 362 -1.03 27.85 -21.99
CA HIS A 362 -2.22 27.80 -22.83
C HIS A 362 -3.48 27.36 -22.06
N LEU A 363 -3.37 26.30 -21.23
CA LEU A 363 -4.47 25.79 -20.42
C LEU A 363 -4.88 26.77 -19.31
N SER A 364 -3.89 27.40 -18.67
CA SER A 364 -4.13 28.44 -17.65
C SER A 364 -4.80 29.68 -18.24
N HIS A 365 -4.31 30.19 -19.37
CA HIS A 365 -4.79 31.44 -19.96
C HIS A 365 -6.09 31.29 -20.75
N ASN A 366 -6.25 30.22 -21.55
CA ASN A 366 -7.39 30.09 -22.47
C ASN A 366 -8.54 29.22 -21.93
N HIS A 367 -8.25 28.34 -20.96
CA HIS A 367 -9.23 27.36 -20.46
C HIS A 367 -9.46 27.43 -18.94
N THR A 368 -8.82 28.37 -18.23
CA THR A 368 -8.88 28.51 -16.77
C THR A 368 -8.49 27.24 -15.99
N ILE A 369 -7.73 26.32 -16.61
CA ILE A 369 -7.28 25.08 -15.99
C ILE A 369 -5.94 25.36 -15.28
N PRO A 370 -5.81 25.10 -13.97
CA PRO A 370 -4.58 25.37 -13.22
C PRO A 370 -3.33 24.69 -13.81
N ARG A 371 -2.18 25.37 -13.77
CA ARG A 371 -0.90 24.80 -14.25
C ARG A 371 -0.56 23.48 -13.52
N THR A 372 -1.01 23.31 -12.27
CA THR A 372 -0.84 22.07 -11.48
C THR A 372 -1.47 20.84 -12.12
N SER A 373 -2.57 20.98 -12.88
CA SER A 373 -3.23 19.84 -13.56
C SER A 373 -2.31 19.16 -14.58
N CYS A 374 -1.30 19.86 -15.11
CA CYS A 374 -0.29 19.29 -16.01
C CYS A 374 0.60 18.24 -15.33
N LEU A 375 0.68 18.20 -13.99
CA LEU A 375 1.40 17.16 -13.25
C LEU A 375 0.71 15.79 -13.37
N LEU A 376 -0.61 15.75 -13.56
CA LEU A 376 -1.36 14.49 -13.77
C LEU A 376 -0.91 13.79 -15.06
N LEU A 377 -0.75 14.55 -16.14
CA LEU A 377 -0.21 14.04 -17.41
C LEU A 377 1.20 13.46 -17.22
N SER A 378 2.06 14.17 -16.48
CA SER A 378 3.41 13.71 -16.12
C SER A 378 3.36 12.38 -15.34
N ALA A 379 2.43 12.25 -14.39
CA ALA A 379 2.24 11.06 -13.57
C ALA A 379 1.75 9.86 -14.41
N THR A 380 0.74 10.05 -15.27
CA THR A 380 0.23 8.99 -16.15
C THR A 380 1.33 8.45 -17.07
N ILE A 381 2.14 9.34 -17.68
CA ILE A 381 3.26 8.95 -18.55
C ILE A 381 4.33 8.16 -17.76
N GLY A 382 4.66 8.60 -16.53
CA GLY A 382 5.61 7.89 -15.65
C GLY A 382 5.13 6.51 -15.22
N ILE A 383 3.84 6.37 -14.90
CA ILE A 383 3.20 5.08 -14.54
C ILE A 383 3.25 4.11 -15.74
N ILE A 384 2.90 4.57 -16.95
CA ILE A 384 3.03 3.72 -18.16
C ILE A 384 4.50 3.33 -18.38
N GLY A 385 5.44 4.26 -18.17
CA GLY A 385 6.89 4.01 -18.24
C GLY A 385 7.37 2.91 -17.28
N ILE A 386 6.94 2.93 -16.02
CA ILE A 386 7.34 1.91 -15.04
C ILE A 386 6.65 0.55 -15.27
N SER A 387 5.36 0.55 -15.62
CA SER A 387 4.63 -0.68 -15.94
C SER A 387 5.19 -1.38 -17.18
N LEU A 388 5.68 -0.64 -18.18
CA LEU A 388 6.40 -1.22 -19.30
C LEU A 388 7.78 -1.74 -18.88
N LEU A 389 8.57 -0.98 -18.10
CA LEU A 389 9.92 -1.39 -17.66
C LEU A 389 9.92 -2.76 -16.95
N LEU A 390 8.93 -3.01 -16.08
CA LEU A 390 8.75 -4.29 -15.37
C LEU A 390 8.52 -5.49 -16.30
N ASN A 391 8.17 -5.25 -17.56
CA ASN A 391 7.86 -6.26 -18.58
C ASN A 391 8.87 -6.30 -19.74
N VAL A 392 9.89 -5.43 -19.77
CA VAL A 392 10.93 -5.47 -20.81
C VAL A 392 11.93 -6.60 -20.52
N THR A 393 11.92 -7.62 -21.37
CA THR A 393 12.94 -8.70 -21.42
C THR A 393 13.96 -8.52 -22.55
N ASP A 394 13.85 -7.45 -23.34
CA ASP A 394 14.57 -7.27 -24.61
C ASP A 394 14.96 -5.80 -24.79
N ALA A 395 16.26 -5.53 -24.90
CA ALA A 395 16.81 -4.19 -25.07
C ALA A 395 16.27 -3.46 -26.33
N SER A 396 15.81 -4.20 -27.35
CA SER A 396 15.20 -3.64 -28.56
C SER A 396 13.89 -2.89 -28.28
N LYS A 397 13.21 -3.19 -27.16
CA LYS A 397 11.92 -2.58 -26.76
C LYS A 397 12.08 -1.44 -25.74
N LEU A 398 13.27 -1.31 -25.15
CA LEU A 398 13.56 -0.36 -24.08
C LEU A 398 13.42 1.12 -24.53
N TRP A 399 13.47 1.40 -25.83
CA TRP A 399 13.32 2.78 -26.35
C TRP A 399 11.97 3.42 -25.99
N VAL A 400 10.89 2.64 -25.88
CA VAL A 400 9.57 3.14 -25.49
C VAL A 400 9.61 3.63 -24.04
N VAL A 401 10.24 2.85 -23.15
CA VAL A 401 10.45 3.19 -21.74
C VAL A 401 11.33 4.43 -21.61
N SER A 402 12.43 4.51 -22.36
CA SER A 402 13.30 5.69 -22.44
C SER A 402 12.57 6.95 -22.93
N ALA A 403 11.69 6.82 -23.93
CA ALA A 403 10.91 7.94 -24.43
C ALA A 403 9.90 8.44 -23.39
N LEU A 404 9.15 7.54 -22.75
CA LEU A 404 8.16 7.89 -21.72
C LEU A 404 8.82 8.52 -20.49
N TRP A 405 9.91 7.94 -19.97
CA TRP A 405 10.66 8.56 -18.87
C TRP A 405 11.30 9.87 -19.26
N GLY A 406 11.82 10.00 -20.49
CA GLY A 406 12.29 11.27 -21.03
C GLY A 406 11.22 12.35 -21.00
N ILE A 407 10.02 12.06 -21.54
CA ILE A 407 8.89 13.01 -21.52
C ILE A 407 8.49 13.33 -20.07
N SER A 408 8.20 12.34 -19.23
CA SER A 408 7.71 12.55 -17.86
C SER A 408 8.71 13.33 -16.99
N TYR A 409 9.98 12.96 -17.01
CA TYR A 409 11.04 13.69 -16.30
C TYR A 409 11.21 15.10 -16.86
N GLY A 410 11.10 15.26 -18.18
CA GLY A 410 11.04 16.57 -18.83
C GLY A 410 9.88 17.43 -18.34
N THR A 411 8.68 16.86 -18.23
CA THR A 411 7.48 17.61 -17.84
C THR A 411 7.52 18.08 -16.38
N VAL A 412 7.99 17.26 -15.45
CA VAL A 412 8.22 17.70 -14.05
C VAL A 412 9.16 18.91 -14.00
N PHE A 413 10.28 18.85 -14.72
CA PHE A 413 11.36 19.83 -14.65
C PHE A 413 11.08 21.18 -15.35
N ALA A 414 10.06 21.25 -16.20
CA ALA A 414 9.57 22.53 -16.74
C ALA A 414 8.45 23.13 -15.89
N LEU A 415 7.63 22.30 -15.23
CA LEU A 415 6.48 22.73 -14.43
C LEU A 415 6.84 23.25 -13.03
N PHE A 416 7.64 22.51 -12.25
CA PHE A 416 7.88 22.89 -10.84
C PHE A 416 8.37 24.34 -10.64
N PRO A 417 9.22 24.93 -11.51
CA PRO A 417 9.67 26.31 -11.34
C PRO A 417 8.53 27.31 -11.53
N ALA A 418 7.67 27.09 -12.53
CA ALA A 418 6.50 27.92 -12.76
C ALA A 418 5.49 27.82 -11.61
N LEU A 419 5.31 26.63 -11.03
CA LEU A 419 4.43 26.43 -9.86
C LEU A 419 4.97 27.08 -8.58
N VAL A 420 6.29 27.01 -8.34
CA VAL A 420 6.94 27.74 -7.25
C VAL A 420 6.76 29.25 -7.43
N LEU A 421 6.89 29.74 -8.66
CA LEU A 421 6.74 31.15 -8.95
C LEU A 421 5.29 31.64 -8.78
N GLU A 422 4.33 30.87 -9.28
CA GLU A 422 2.90 31.13 -9.17
C GLU A 422 2.42 31.13 -7.70
N ARG A 423 3.03 30.31 -6.82
CA ARG A 423 2.64 30.22 -5.41
C ARG A 423 3.45 31.10 -4.44
N PHE A 424 4.73 31.38 -4.73
CA PHE A 424 5.66 32.07 -3.81
C PHE A 424 6.31 33.35 -4.38
N GLY A 425 5.98 33.74 -5.61
CA GLY A 425 6.29 35.06 -6.16
C GLY A 425 7.72 35.31 -6.68
N MET A 426 7.89 36.49 -7.29
CA MET A 426 9.12 36.93 -8.00
C MET A 426 10.25 37.45 -7.09
N SER A 427 10.01 37.64 -5.79
CA SER A 427 11.00 38.17 -4.83
C SER A 427 12.20 37.22 -4.68
N HIS A 428 11.91 35.99 -4.26
CA HIS A 428 12.88 34.95 -3.93
C HIS A 428 12.74 33.70 -4.82
N PHE A 429 12.25 33.90 -6.05
CA PHE A 429 11.98 32.85 -7.03
C PHE A 429 13.15 31.87 -7.21
N ALA A 430 14.38 32.34 -7.41
CA ALA A 430 15.51 31.44 -7.70
C ALA A 430 15.94 30.65 -6.46
N GLN A 431 15.93 31.26 -5.27
CA GLN A 431 16.14 30.53 -4.02
C GLN A 431 15.06 29.47 -3.79
N ASN A 432 13.78 29.83 -3.97
CA ASN A 432 12.64 28.96 -3.71
C ASN A 432 12.55 27.82 -4.73
N ALA A 433 12.83 28.07 -6.01
CA ALA A 433 12.88 27.05 -7.05
C ALA A 433 14.08 26.11 -6.85
N GLY A 434 15.21 26.64 -6.37
CA GLY A 434 16.34 25.82 -5.96
C GLY A 434 16.00 24.85 -4.81
N LEU A 435 15.22 25.31 -3.82
CA LEU A 435 14.74 24.45 -2.72
C LEU A 435 13.76 23.37 -3.19
N MET A 436 12.85 23.70 -4.12
CA MET A 436 11.96 22.71 -4.74
C MET A 436 12.73 21.64 -5.53
N GLY A 437 13.83 22.01 -6.19
CA GLY A 437 14.69 21.08 -6.93
C GLY A 437 15.31 19.97 -6.07
N ILE A 438 15.46 20.18 -4.76
CA ILE A 438 16.00 19.16 -3.83
C ILE A 438 15.09 17.91 -3.76
N ALA A 439 13.78 18.05 -3.98
CA ALA A 439 12.84 16.94 -3.93
C ALA A 439 13.22 15.78 -4.87
N ALA A 440 13.46 16.09 -6.15
CA ALA A 440 13.85 15.09 -7.15
C ALA A 440 15.20 14.42 -6.81
N ALA A 441 16.11 15.16 -6.18
CA ALA A 441 17.41 14.66 -5.73
C ALA A 441 17.31 13.70 -4.54
N LEU A 442 16.54 14.08 -3.53
CA LEU A 442 16.38 13.30 -2.30
C LEU A 442 15.73 11.95 -2.60
N PHE A 443 14.59 11.97 -3.30
CA PHE A 443 13.89 10.75 -3.72
C PHE A 443 14.72 9.96 -4.74
N GLY A 444 15.29 10.64 -5.74
CA GLY A 444 16.12 10.01 -6.77
C GLY A 444 17.34 9.30 -6.19
N ASN A 445 18.03 9.88 -5.20
CA ASN A 445 19.19 9.24 -4.58
C ASN A 445 18.81 7.99 -3.76
N VAL A 446 17.65 7.98 -3.10
CA VAL A 446 17.11 6.77 -2.44
C VAL A 446 16.87 5.66 -3.46
N TYR A 447 16.21 5.97 -4.58
CA TYR A 447 15.97 5.01 -5.67
C TYR A 447 17.26 4.55 -6.37
N ASN A 448 18.25 5.42 -6.53
CA ASN A 448 19.57 5.05 -7.08
C ASN A 448 20.34 4.09 -6.17
N TYR A 449 20.30 4.31 -4.86
CA TYR A 449 20.97 3.43 -3.89
C TYR A 449 20.28 2.05 -3.81
N THR A 450 18.95 2.00 -3.82
CA THR A 450 18.23 0.71 -3.82
C THR A 450 18.38 -0.03 -5.14
N PHE A 451 18.36 0.66 -6.30
CA PHE A 451 18.73 0.04 -7.58
C PHE A 451 20.14 -0.53 -7.54
N GLY A 452 21.14 0.26 -7.13
CA GLY A 452 22.53 -0.15 -7.10
C GLY A 452 22.77 -1.39 -6.23
N ARG A 453 22.18 -1.43 -5.04
CA ARG A 453 22.25 -2.59 -4.15
C ARG A 453 21.58 -3.83 -4.75
N ASN A 454 20.44 -3.68 -5.42
CA ASN A 454 19.76 -4.80 -6.09
C ASN A 454 20.61 -5.35 -7.25
N PHE A 455 21.20 -4.46 -8.05
CA PHE A 455 22.01 -4.83 -9.20
C PHE A 455 23.36 -5.46 -8.80
N ASP A 456 24.03 -4.91 -7.77
CA ASP A 456 25.28 -5.47 -7.23
C ASP A 456 25.04 -6.86 -6.58
N ASN A 457 23.87 -7.11 -5.95
CA ASN A 457 23.51 -8.44 -5.40
C ASN A 457 23.47 -9.55 -6.47
N HIS A 458 22.99 -9.25 -7.68
CA HIS A 458 22.86 -10.21 -8.78
C HIS A 458 24.10 -10.24 -9.71
N SER A 459 25.12 -9.42 -9.43
CA SER A 459 26.33 -9.30 -10.27
C SER A 459 27.45 -10.25 -9.84
N ARG A 460 28.14 -10.86 -10.81
CA ARG A 460 29.27 -11.81 -10.57
C ARG A 460 30.55 -11.33 -11.27
N PRO A 461 31.76 -11.71 -10.79
CA PRO A 461 33.00 -11.35 -11.47
C PRO A 461 33.11 -12.03 -12.83
N ALA A 462 33.51 -11.28 -13.86
CA ALA A 462 33.61 -11.75 -15.25
C ALA A 462 34.51 -12.99 -15.44
N SER A 463 35.45 -13.24 -14.52
CA SER A 463 36.36 -14.40 -14.52
C SER A 463 35.68 -15.75 -14.30
N PHE A 464 34.38 -15.80 -13.97
CA PHE A 464 33.60 -17.02 -13.76
C PHE A 464 32.63 -17.35 -14.91
N VAL A 465 32.71 -16.65 -16.05
CA VAL A 465 31.78 -16.81 -17.18
C VAL A 465 32.46 -17.59 -18.32
N PRO A 466 31.82 -18.65 -18.90
CA PRO A 466 32.43 -19.50 -19.93
C PRO A 466 32.35 -18.94 -21.37
N VAL A 467 32.04 -17.65 -21.52
CA VAL A 467 31.91 -16.92 -22.80
C VAL A 467 32.81 -15.68 -22.72
N GLU A 468 33.41 -15.24 -23.83
CA GLU A 468 34.24 -14.01 -23.85
C GLU A 468 33.47 -12.83 -23.22
N PRO A 469 33.92 -12.29 -22.07
CA PRO A 469 33.13 -11.34 -21.31
C PRO A 469 33.13 -9.95 -21.95
N VAL A 470 32.02 -9.23 -21.81
CA VAL A 470 31.84 -7.86 -22.34
C VAL A 470 32.55 -6.82 -21.43
N GLY A 471 33.82 -7.08 -21.12
CA GLY A 471 34.68 -6.27 -20.24
C GLY A 471 35.16 -7.00 -18.99
N GLU A 472 36.21 -6.44 -18.37
CA GLU A 472 36.72 -6.85 -17.07
C GLU A 472 35.93 -6.10 -15.98
N GLY A 473 35.25 -6.83 -15.08
CA GLY A 473 34.44 -6.22 -14.02
C GLY A 473 33.45 -7.18 -13.35
N LEU A 474 32.47 -6.59 -12.64
CA LEU A 474 31.25 -7.26 -12.18
C LEU A 474 30.17 -7.14 -13.26
N ILE A 475 29.46 -8.24 -13.55
CA ILE A 475 28.42 -8.31 -14.59
C ILE A 475 27.21 -9.07 -14.03
N CYS A 476 25.99 -8.54 -14.21
CA CYS A 476 24.76 -9.29 -13.99
C CYS A 476 24.29 -9.94 -15.30
N LEU A 477 23.99 -11.25 -15.26
CA LEU A 477 23.56 -12.04 -16.43
C LEU A 477 22.04 -12.32 -16.44
N GLU A 478 21.33 -11.91 -15.38
CA GLU A 478 19.95 -12.31 -15.09
C GLU A 478 18.91 -11.35 -15.75
N GLY A 479 19.37 -10.53 -16.70
CA GLY A 479 18.53 -9.75 -17.61
C GLY A 479 17.73 -8.67 -16.90
N ARG A 480 16.41 -8.82 -16.91
CA ARG A 480 15.51 -7.92 -16.19
C ARG A 480 15.49 -8.18 -14.68
N ASP A 481 15.75 -9.41 -14.24
CA ASP A 481 15.58 -9.80 -12.84
C ASP A 481 16.72 -9.17 -11.99
N CYS A 482 17.87 -8.86 -12.62
CA CYS A 482 18.95 -7.99 -12.10
C CYS A 482 18.49 -6.66 -11.47
N TYR A 483 17.31 -6.13 -11.86
CA TYR A 483 16.77 -4.87 -11.36
C TYR A 483 15.28 -4.95 -10.97
N ILE A 484 14.69 -6.14 -10.94
CA ILE A 484 13.29 -6.37 -10.52
C ILE A 484 13.29 -7.37 -9.34
N THR A 485 13.28 -6.83 -8.12
CA THR A 485 13.15 -7.59 -6.87
C THR A 485 11.93 -8.50 -6.92
N ARG A 486 12.14 -9.81 -7.03
CA ARG A 486 11.07 -10.79 -7.22
C ARG A 486 10.59 -11.33 -5.87
N TYR A 487 9.80 -10.52 -5.16
CA TYR A 487 9.07 -10.98 -3.98
C TYR A 487 7.95 -11.96 -4.39
N VAL A 488 8.04 -13.22 -3.95
CA VAL A 488 6.98 -14.22 -4.11
C VAL A 488 6.37 -14.50 -2.73
N PRO A 489 5.20 -13.94 -2.40
CA PRO A 489 4.47 -14.31 -1.19
C PRO A 489 3.99 -15.76 -1.27
N SER A 490 3.69 -16.37 -0.13
CA SER A 490 3.14 -17.74 -0.10
C SER A 490 1.83 -17.87 -0.91
N PRO A 491 1.56 -19.03 -1.55
CA PRO A 491 0.28 -19.30 -2.18
C PRO A 491 -0.81 -19.41 -1.09
N GLY A 492 -1.68 -18.41 -1.02
CA GLY A 492 -2.64 -18.23 0.08
C GLY A 492 -2.46 -16.92 0.86
N SER A 493 -1.30 -16.28 0.75
CA SER A 493 -0.96 -15.03 1.44
C SER A 493 -2.06 -13.95 1.30
N PRO A 494 -2.35 -13.15 2.34
CA PRO A 494 -3.46 -12.18 2.33
C PRO A 494 -3.43 -11.06 1.27
N GLY A 495 -2.53 -11.07 0.29
CA GLY A 495 -2.62 -10.18 -0.88
C GLY A 495 -3.96 -10.37 -1.60
N PHE A 496 -4.74 -9.30 -1.75
CA PHE A 496 -6.10 -9.35 -2.29
C PHE A 496 -6.17 -10.09 -3.64
N TYR A 497 -7.04 -11.11 -3.70
CA TYR A 497 -7.34 -11.88 -4.91
C TYR A 497 -8.06 -11.02 -5.95
N ARG A 498 -7.31 -10.13 -6.63
CA ARG A 498 -7.82 -9.37 -7.78
C ARG A 498 -8.37 -10.34 -8.81
N GLY A 499 -9.70 -10.37 -8.93
CA GLY A 499 -10.38 -11.16 -9.93
C GLY A 499 -9.93 -10.68 -11.31
N ASN A 500 -9.28 -11.60 -12.03
CA ASN A 500 -8.88 -11.42 -13.42
C ASN A 500 -9.80 -12.25 -14.34
N SER A 501 -10.75 -12.98 -13.74
CA SER A 501 -11.92 -13.60 -14.37
C SER A 501 -13.17 -12.73 -14.22
N SER A 502 -14.23 -13.08 -14.96
CA SER A 502 -15.61 -12.61 -14.72
C SER A 502 -16.47 -13.65 -13.99
N ALA A 503 -15.87 -14.76 -13.53
CA ALA A 503 -16.56 -15.85 -12.83
C ALA A 503 -16.92 -15.46 -11.38
N GLY A 504 -18.07 -15.94 -10.92
CA GLY A 504 -18.46 -15.85 -9.51
C GLY A 504 -17.70 -16.83 -8.61
N VAL A 505 -17.99 -16.76 -7.31
CA VAL A 505 -17.44 -17.68 -6.30
C VAL A 505 -18.03 -19.08 -6.51
N THR A 506 -17.18 -20.09 -6.47
CA THR A 506 -17.55 -21.51 -6.59
C THR A 506 -16.96 -22.31 -5.43
N PHE A 507 -17.33 -23.58 -5.30
CA PHE A 507 -16.81 -24.48 -4.26
C PHE A 507 -16.87 -25.94 -4.71
N ASP A 508 -16.12 -26.79 -4.01
CA ASP A 508 -16.27 -28.24 -3.97
C ASP A 508 -16.00 -28.73 -2.53
N GLN A 509 -15.98 -30.05 -2.29
CA GLN A 509 -15.78 -30.64 -0.97
C GLN A 509 -14.44 -30.26 -0.26
N HIS A 510 -13.54 -29.53 -0.90
CA HIS A 510 -12.21 -29.19 -0.38
C HIS A 510 -11.99 -27.69 -0.09
N SER A 511 -12.79 -26.76 -0.63
CA SER A 511 -12.66 -25.30 -0.42
C SER A 511 -13.65 -24.47 -1.24
N LEU A 512 -13.74 -23.16 -0.95
CA LEU A 512 -14.15 -22.18 -1.95
C LEU A 512 -13.05 -22.00 -3.02
N LEU A 513 -13.45 -21.69 -4.24
CA LEU A 513 -12.56 -21.34 -5.35
C LEU A 513 -12.86 -19.91 -5.83
N LEU A 514 -11.84 -19.04 -5.78
CA LEU A 514 -11.82 -17.71 -6.37
C LEU A 514 -10.91 -17.73 -7.60
N ASP A 515 -11.39 -17.35 -8.79
CA ASP A 515 -10.64 -17.50 -10.05
C ASP A 515 -10.07 -18.92 -10.28
N GLY A 516 -10.80 -19.96 -9.82
CA GLY A 516 -10.36 -21.35 -9.88
C GLY A 516 -9.23 -21.72 -8.89
N LYS A 517 -8.87 -20.82 -7.97
CA LYS A 517 -7.85 -21.05 -6.92
C LYS A 517 -8.54 -21.36 -5.60
N ARG A 518 -8.15 -22.48 -4.99
CA ARG A 518 -8.58 -22.88 -3.64
C ARG A 518 -8.17 -21.83 -2.60
N ILE A 519 -9.05 -21.55 -1.64
CA ILE A 519 -8.75 -20.71 -0.49
C ILE A 519 -9.23 -21.34 0.83
N MET A 520 -8.43 -21.16 1.88
CA MET A 520 -8.88 -21.30 3.27
C MET A 520 -9.58 -20.01 3.66
N VAL A 521 -10.89 -20.04 3.90
CA VAL A 521 -11.59 -18.84 4.38
C VAL A 521 -11.41 -18.75 5.89
N PHE A 522 -10.41 -17.97 6.30
CA PHE A 522 -10.17 -17.69 7.70
C PHE A 522 -10.74 -16.30 8.02
N SER A 523 -11.93 -16.32 8.59
CA SER A 523 -12.79 -15.18 8.86
C SER A 523 -12.84 -14.84 10.35
N GLY A 524 -13.18 -13.60 10.65
CA GLY A 524 -13.50 -13.16 12.00
C GLY A 524 -14.75 -12.30 12.00
N GLU A 525 -15.55 -12.36 13.06
CA GLU A 525 -16.75 -11.52 13.17
C GLU A 525 -16.41 -10.10 13.63
N PHE A 526 -16.99 -9.10 12.97
CA PHE A 526 -16.95 -7.69 13.36
C PHE A 526 -18.30 -7.02 13.03
N HIS A 527 -18.92 -6.39 14.04
CA HIS A 527 -20.17 -5.63 13.88
C HIS A 527 -19.88 -4.12 13.77
N PRO A 528 -19.94 -3.51 12.57
CA PRO A 528 -19.57 -2.11 12.36
C PRO A 528 -20.45 -1.13 13.14
N TRP A 529 -21.70 -1.51 13.43
CA TRP A 529 -22.63 -0.73 14.26
C TRP A 529 -22.32 -0.80 15.77
N ARG A 530 -21.51 -1.75 16.25
CA ARG A 530 -20.92 -1.72 17.62
C ARG A 530 -19.70 -0.78 17.72
N LEU A 531 -19.22 -0.24 16.61
CA LEU A 531 -18.17 0.78 16.53
C LEU A 531 -18.64 1.97 15.66
N PRO A 532 -19.47 2.89 16.20
CA PRO A 532 -20.15 3.92 15.40
C PRO A 532 -19.20 4.98 14.78
N SER A 533 -17.92 4.98 15.15
CA SER A 533 -16.88 5.78 14.51
C SER A 533 -16.40 5.10 13.23
N THR A 534 -17.03 5.41 12.10
CA THR A 534 -16.75 4.78 10.79
C THR A 534 -15.28 4.86 10.31
N PRO A 535 -14.45 5.86 10.66
CA PRO A 535 -13.02 5.82 10.34
C PRO A 535 -12.26 4.69 11.04
N LEU A 536 -12.70 4.25 12.23
CA LEU A 536 -12.05 3.19 13.02
C LEU A 536 -12.38 1.78 12.51
N TRP A 537 -13.31 1.63 11.57
CA TRP A 537 -13.53 0.35 10.88
C TRP A 537 -12.26 -0.12 10.16
N ARG A 538 -11.48 0.82 9.61
CA ARG A 538 -10.18 0.53 9.00
C ARG A 538 -9.18 -0.06 10.00
N ASP A 539 -9.06 0.53 11.19
CA ASP A 539 -8.17 0.05 12.26
C ASP A 539 -8.48 -1.41 12.66
N VAL A 540 -9.76 -1.75 12.82
CA VAL A 540 -10.18 -3.13 13.12
C VAL A 540 -9.87 -4.09 11.97
N LEU A 541 -10.22 -3.72 10.73
CA LEU A 541 -10.02 -4.58 9.57
C LEU A 541 -8.53 -4.75 9.22
N GLU A 542 -7.69 -3.72 9.40
CA GLU A 542 -6.24 -3.81 9.23
C GLU A 542 -5.59 -4.67 10.32
N LYS A 543 -6.08 -4.62 11.57
CA LYS A 543 -5.68 -5.56 12.63
C LYS A 543 -6.08 -6.99 12.30
N MET A 544 -7.31 -7.23 11.82
CA MET A 544 -7.73 -8.56 11.36
C MET A 544 -6.82 -9.06 10.22
N LYS A 545 -6.55 -8.21 9.23
CA LYS A 545 -5.65 -8.51 8.12
C LYS A 545 -4.22 -8.83 8.59
N ALA A 546 -3.72 -8.09 9.57
CA ALA A 546 -2.41 -8.29 10.18
C ALA A 546 -2.32 -9.52 11.11
N ALA A 547 -3.45 -10.06 11.57
CA ALA A 547 -3.56 -11.39 12.18
C ALA A 547 -3.71 -12.53 11.15
N GLY A 548 -3.72 -12.23 9.85
CA GLY A 548 -3.89 -13.23 8.81
C GLY A 548 -5.33 -13.64 8.54
N PHE A 549 -6.34 -12.96 9.08
CA PHE A 549 -7.71 -13.13 8.55
C PHE A 549 -7.75 -12.64 7.10
N ASN A 550 -8.30 -13.47 6.21
CA ASN A 550 -8.50 -13.10 4.80
C ASN A 550 -9.94 -12.71 4.48
N ALA A 551 -10.88 -13.00 5.39
CA ALA A 551 -12.26 -12.53 5.36
C ALA A 551 -12.69 -11.87 6.69
N VAL A 552 -13.77 -11.09 6.63
CA VAL A 552 -14.54 -10.59 7.77
C VAL A 552 -16.00 -11.02 7.58
N SER A 553 -16.63 -11.41 8.68
CA SER A 553 -18.06 -11.75 8.73
C SER A 553 -18.80 -10.67 9.52
N VAL A 554 -19.96 -10.25 8.99
CA VAL A 554 -20.60 -8.99 9.42
C VAL A 554 -22.12 -9.06 9.45
N TYR A 555 -22.70 -8.94 10.64
CA TYR A 555 -24.12 -8.65 10.79
C TYR A 555 -24.49 -7.22 10.36
N PHE A 556 -25.59 -7.07 9.63
CA PHE A 556 -26.32 -5.80 9.49
C PHE A 556 -27.59 -5.81 10.34
N HIS A 557 -27.89 -4.68 10.99
CA HIS A 557 -28.93 -4.60 12.01
C HIS A 557 -30.16 -3.85 11.49
N TRP A 558 -31.24 -4.59 11.22
CA TRP A 558 -32.50 -4.05 10.69
C TRP A 558 -33.08 -2.96 11.58
N GLY A 559 -33.18 -3.19 12.89
CA GLY A 559 -33.72 -2.23 13.86
C GLY A 559 -32.98 -0.90 13.94
N LEU A 560 -31.67 -0.89 13.70
CA LEU A 560 -30.91 0.35 13.55
C LEU A 560 -31.18 1.03 12.21
N SER A 561 -31.31 0.24 11.14
CA SER A 561 -31.53 0.72 9.77
C SER A 561 -32.97 1.18 9.52
N GLU A 562 -33.96 0.73 10.29
CA GLU A 562 -35.38 1.07 10.13
C GLU A 562 -36.06 1.41 11.46
N ALA A 563 -35.43 2.28 12.26
CA ALA A 563 -35.94 2.68 13.57
C ALA A 563 -37.39 3.24 13.55
N LYS A 564 -37.85 3.74 12.40
CA LYS A 564 -39.25 4.09 12.11
C LYS A 564 -39.71 3.30 10.86
N ARG A 565 -40.81 2.54 10.98
CA ARG A 565 -41.39 1.74 9.89
C ARG A 565 -41.58 2.56 8.61
N GLY A 566 -41.11 2.03 7.49
CA GLY A 566 -41.14 2.66 6.17
C GLY A 566 -40.03 3.70 5.92
N ASN A 567 -39.09 3.88 6.85
CA ASN A 567 -37.99 4.84 6.72
C ASN A 567 -36.63 4.15 6.93
N LEU A 568 -36.08 3.61 5.85
CA LEU A 568 -34.77 2.93 5.82
C LEU A 568 -33.62 3.94 5.70
N ASP A 569 -32.66 3.86 6.62
CA ASP A 569 -31.44 4.66 6.67
C ASP A 569 -30.21 3.74 6.65
N PHE A 570 -29.38 3.89 5.61
CA PHE A 570 -28.09 3.20 5.44
C PHE A 570 -26.93 4.20 5.36
N THR A 571 -27.02 5.30 6.12
CA THR A 571 -25.96 6.31 6.26
C THR A 571 -25.12 6.08 7.53
N GLY A 572 -23.95 6.74 7.59
CA GLY A 572 -23.06 6.67 8.76
C GLY A 572 -22.70 5.23 9.13
N TYR A 573 -22.87 4.88 10.41
CA TYR A 573 -22.52 3.54 10.92
C TYR A 573 -23.48 2.42 10.49
N ARG A 574 -24.57 2.75 9.80
CA ARG A 574 -25.54 1.78 9.21
C ARG A 574 -25.17 1.41 7.77
N SER A 575 -24.14 2.03 7.20
CA SER A 575 -23.89 2.00 5.76
C SER A 575 -23.23 0.70 5.28
N VAL A 576 -23.98 -0.06 4.47
CA VAL A 576 -23.52 -1.28 3.80
C VAL A 576 -22.36 -0.97 2.86
N THR A 577 -22.58 -0.09 1.88
CA THR A 577 -21.58 0.23 0.85
C THR A 577 -20.29 0.79 1.47
N ARG A 578 -20.39 1.68 2.45
CA ARG A 578 -19.20 2.25 3.09
C ARG A 578 -18.37 1.23 3.88
N PHE A 579 -18.99 0.21 4.45
CA PHE A 579 -18.25 -0.89 5.07
C PHE A 579 -17.52 -1.74 4.00
N LEU A 580 -18.21 -2.04 2.89
CA LEU A 580 -17.66 -2.80 1.78
C LEU A 580 -16.52 -2.06 1.06
N ASP A 581 -16.61 -0.73 0.90
CA ASP A 581 -15.51 0.13 0.42
C ASP A 581 -14.25 -0.04 1.28
N VAL A 582 -14.39 0.04 2.62
CA VAL A 582 -13.25 -0.04 3.55
C VAL A 582 -12.68 -1.47 3.58
N ALA A 583 -13.53 -2.50 3.49
CA ALA A 583 -13.07 -3.88 3.35
C ALA A 583 -12.29 -4.10 2.03
N GLN A 584 -12.75 -3.51 0.92
CA GLN A 584 -12.09 -3.57 -0.38
C GLN A 584 -10.75 -2.82 -0.38
N ASP A 585 -10.68 -1.63 0.23
CA ASP A 585 -9.45 -0.86 0.41
C ASP A 585 -8.39 -1.60 1.27
N VAL A 586 -8.83 -2.31 2.32
CA VAL A 586 -7.97 -3.14 3.18
C VAL A 586 -7.65 -4.49 2.50
N GLY A 587 -8.36 -4.83 1.42
CA GLY A 587 -8.21 -6.08 0.68
C GLY A 587 -8.69 -7.31 1.44
N ILE A 588 -9.65 -7.17 2.36
CA ILE A 588 -10.25 -8.27 3.14
C ILE A 588 -11.61 -8.65 2.52
N LEU A 589 -11.86 -9.95 2.37
CA LEU A 589 -13.10 -10.48 1.79
C LEU A 589 -14.26 -10.37 2.81
N VAL A 590 -15.51 -10.45 2.35
CA VAL A 590 -16.69 -10.24 3.21
C VAL A 590 -17.68 -11.39 3.11
N ILE A 591 -18.12 -11.87 4.28
CA ILE A 591 -19.27 -12.76 4.49
C ILE A 591 -20.40 -11.88 5.05
N LEU A 592 -21.44 -11.63 4.25
CA LEU A 592 -22.50 -10.69 4.60
C LEU A 592 -23.63 -11.39 5.35
N ARG A 593 -23.97 -10.96 6.57
CA ARG A 593 -25.06 -11.53 7.38
C ARG A 593 -26.18 -10.48 7.61
N PRO A 594 -27.06 -10.25 6.61
CA PRO A 594 -28.06 -9.19 6.69
C PRO A 594 -29.26 -9.49 7.61
N GLY A 595 -29.54 -10.77 7.91
CA GLY A 595 -30.68 -11.19 8.73
C GLY A 595 -31.84 -11.80 7.91
N PRO A 596 -33.13 -11.45 8.17
CA PRO A 596 -33.59 -10.27 8.92
C PRO A 596 -33.42 -10.34 10.44
N TYR A 597 -33.40 -11.56 11.00
CA TYR A 597 -33.03 -11.82 12.38
C TYR A 597 -31.53 -12.12 12.46
N ILE A 598 -30.85 -11.63 13.50
CA ILE A 598 -29.41 -11.83 13.69
C ILE A 598 -29.03 -12.33 15.09
N ASN A 599 -29.96 -12.35 16.06
CA ASN A 599 -29.67 -12.54 17.49
C ASN A 599 -28.59 -11.55 18.02
N ALA A 600 -27.31 -11.91 17.88
CA ALA A 600 -26.13 -11.09 18.17
C ALA A 600 -26.08 -10.43 19.55
N GLU A 601 -26.81 -10.98 20.55
CA GLU A 601 -27.06 -10.39 21.87
C GLU A 601 -27.58 -8.93 21.80
N THR A 602 -28.45 -8.65 20.82
CA THR A 602 -29.05 -7.32 20.62
C THR A 602 -30.50 -7.24 21.09
N ALA A 603 -30.96 -6.02 21.41
CA ALA A 603 -32.36 -5.74 21.68
C ALA A 603 -33.24 -6.21 20.50
N GLY A 604 -34.20 -7.10 20.77
CA GLY A 604 -35.05 -7.71 19.74
C GLY A 604 -34.33 -8.66 18.77
N GLY A 605 -33.08 -9.06 19.04
CA GLY A 605 -32.29 -9.92 18.16
C GLY A 605 -32.03 -9.33 16.77
N GLY A 606 -31.95 -8.00 16.69
CA GLY A 606 -31.73 -7.24 15.47
C GLY A 606 -32.97 -6.53 14.94
N TYR A 607 -34.16 -6.87 15.44
CA TYR A 607 -35.42 -6.32 14.94
C TYR A 607 -35.69 -4.86 15.38
N PRO A 608 -36.41 -4.06 14.58
CA PRO A 608 -36.92 -2.77 15.01
C PRO A 608 -38.00 -2.95 16.08
N GLY A 609 -37.98 -2.11 17.13
CA GLY A 609 -38.95 -2.19 18.23
C GLY A 609 -40.42 -2.08 17.81
N TRP A 610 -40.72 -1.40 16.69
CA TRP A 610 -42.09 -1.32 16.16
C TRP A 610 -42.65 -2.67 15.67
N LEU A 611 -41.77 -3.65 15.37
CA LEU A 611 -42.17 -5.00 14.93
C LEU A 611 -43.01 -5.74 15.96
N SER A 612 -42.88 -5.38 17.25
CA SER A 612 -43.74 -5.87 18.34
C SER A 612 -45.24 -5.59 18.17
N ASN A 613 -45.62 -4.73 17.21
CA ASN A 613 -47.00 -4.40 16.86
C ASN A 613 -47.49 -5.10 15.57
N VAL A 614 -46.69 -6.02 15.00
CA VAL A 614 -47.13 -6.90 13.91
C VAL A 614 -47.86 -8.10 14.50
N PRO A 615 -49.08 -8.45 14.03
CA PRO A 615 -49.85 -9.56 14.61
C PRO A 615 -49.28 -10.97 14.35
N ASP A 616 -48.52 -11.12 13.26
CA ASP A 616 -47.89 -12.39 12.90
C ASP A 616 -46.71 -12.74 13.82
N THR A 617 -46.52 -14.04 14.06
CA THR A 617 -45.32 -14.56 14.72
C THR A 617 -44.08 -14.23 13.88
N ALA A 618 -43.08 -13.59 14.49
CA ALA A 618 -41.82 -13.31 13.80
C ALA A 618 -41.07 -14.61 13.44
N ARG A 619 -40.33 -14.59 12.32
CA ARG A 619 -39.69 -15.77 11.70
C ARG A 619 -40.72 -16.83 11.24
N SER A 620 -41.84 -16.41 10.66
CA SER A 620 -42.86 -17.30 10.06
C SER A 620 -43.29 -16.82 8.67
N ASN A 621 -44.10 -17.60 7.96
CA ASN A 621 -44.66 -17.23 6.65
C ASN A 621 -45.89 -16.29 6.71
N GLY A 622 -46.14 -15.66 7.87
CA GLY A 622 -47.17 -14.64 8.04
C GLY A 622 -47.00 -13.44 7.09
N SER A 623 -48.09 -12.92 6.55
CA SER A 623 -48.06 -11.88 5.51
C SER A 623 -47.61 -10.51 6.00
N ASP A 624 -47.98 -10.10 7.22
CA ASP A 624 -47.61 -8.81 7.79
C ASP A 624 -46.15 -8.81 8.26
N PHE A 625 -45.66 -9.94 8.78
CA PHE A 625 -44.23 -10.12 9.07
C PHE A 625 -43.40 -10.15 7.78
N THR A 626 -43.86 -10.87 6.74
CA THR A 626 -43.21 -10.90 5.42
C THR A 626 -43.16 -9.51 4.78
N ASN A 627 -44.26 -8.76 4.84
CA ASN A 627 -44.31 -7.37 4.37
C ASN A 627 -43.47 -6.40 5.23
N ALA A 628 -43.11 -6.76 6.46
CA ALA A 628 -42.25 -5.97 7.33
C ALA A 628 -40.76 -6.13 6.97
N TRP A 629 -40.23 -7.36 6.83
CA TRP A 629 -38.80 -7.56 6.60
C TRP A 629 -38.37 -7.35 5.14
N ARG A 630 -39.28 -7.57 4.17
CA ARG A 630 -38.98 -7.57 2.73
C ARG A 630 -38.32 -6.27 2.21
N PRO A 631 -38.76 -5.05 2.60
CA PRO A 631 -38.11 -3.81 2.19
C PRO A 631 -36.64 -3.69 2.64
N TYR A 632 -36.32 -4.19 3.84
CA TYR A 632 -34.97 -4.14 4.39
C TYR A 632 -34.02 -5.11 3.67
N ILE A 633 -34.41 -6.38 3.48
CA ILE A 633 -33.58 -7.36 2.74
C ILE A 633 -33.37 -6.93 1.29
N ARG A 634 -34.42 -6.38 0.65
CA ARG A 634 -34.35 -5.77 -0.68
C ARG A 634 -33.27 -4.69 -0.76
N ALA A 635 -33.29 -3.75 0.19
CA ALA A 635 -32.34 -2.64 0.22
C ALA A 635 -30.90 -3.13 0.44
N VAL A 636 -30.65 -3.97 1.44
CA VAL A 636 -29.29 -4.49 1.72
C VAL A 636 -28.76 -5.33 0.55
N SER A 637 -29.61 -6.16 -0.07
CA SER A 637 -29.23 -6.95 -1.26
C SER A 637 -28.86 -6.04 -2.43
N GLY A 638 -29.63 -4.98 -2.69
CA GLY A 638 -29.34 -4.00 -3.73
C GLY A 638 -28.03 -3.23 -3.50
N TYR A 639 -27.70 -2.87 -2.25
CA TYR A 639 -26.40 -2.28 -1.91
C TYR A 639 -25.23 -3.27 -2.02
N THR A 640 -25.48 -4.56 -1.78
CA THR A 640 -24.46 -5.63 -1.83
C THR A 640 -24.19 -6.12 -3.25
N ALA A 641 -25.20 -6.10 -4.14
CA ALA A 641 -25.13 -6.64 -5.49
C ALA A 641 -23.89 -6.20 -6.30
N PRO A 642 -23.48 -4.90 -6.37
CA PRO A 642 -22.28 -4.51 -7.11
C PRO A 642 -20.96 -4.90 -6.43
N TYR A 643 -20.96 -5.24 -5.14
CA TYR A 643 -19.77 -5.60 -4.36
C TYR A 643 -19.51 -7.12 -4.28
N GLN A 644 -20.28 -7.93 -5.01
CA GLN A 644 -20.00 -9.36 -5.17
C GLN A 644 -18.68 -9.57 -5.91
N TYR A 645 -17.88 -10.52 -5.46
CA TYR A 645 -16.70 -11.01 -6.20
C TYR A 645 -17.08 -11.35 -7.65
N PRO A 646 -16.24 -11.02 -8.66
CA PRO A 646 -14.89 -10.46 -8.56
C PRO A 646 -14.81 -8.92 -8.40
N ASP A 647 -15.90 -8.19 -8.59
CA ASP A 647 -15.89 -6.71 -8.65
C ASP A 647 -15.72 -6.04 -7.27
N GLY A 648 -16.12 -6.75 -6.20
CA GLY A 648 -15.95 -6.32 -4.82
C GLY A 648 -15.59 -7.46 -3.86
N PRO A 649 -15.53 -7.20 -2.54
CA PRO A 649 -14.98 -8.14 -1.56
C PRO A 649 -15.97 -9.23 -1.12
N VAL A 650 -17.26 -9.13 -1.42
CA VAL A 650 -18.28 -10.06 -0.89
C VAL A 650 -18.15 -11.42 -1.58
N ILE A 651 -17.95 -12.48 -0.77
CA ILE A 651 -17.78 -13.86 -1.24
C ILE A 651 -18.92 -14.80 -0.86
N LEU A 652 -19.68 -14.45 0.18
CA LEU A 652 -20.81 -15.24 0.71
C LEU A 652 -21.89 -14.29 1.27
N VAL A 653 -23.16 -14.72 1.25
CA VAL A 653 -24.27 -14.02 1.93
C VAL A 653 -25.10 -15.03 2.74
N GLN A 654 -25.29 -14.79 4.04
CA GLN A 654 -26.11 -15.66 4.89
C GLN A 654 -27.59 -15.28 4.81
N SER A 655 -28.48 -16.25 4.73
CA SER A 655 -29.93 -16.08 4.90
C SER A 655 -30.37 -16.53 6.30
N GLU A 656 -31.14 -15.69 7.01
CA GLU A 656 -31.56 -15.91 8.41
C GLU A 656 -30.38 -16.14 9.37
N ASN A 657 -30.66 -16.49 10.64
CA ASN A 657 -29.61 -16.83 11.61
C ASN A 657 -30.01 -17.91 12.62
N GLU A 658 -29.25 -19.02 12.75
CA GLU A 658 -29.58 -20.13 13.67
C GLU A 658 -31.05 -20.57 13.53
N TYR A 659 -31.40 -21.16 12.38
CA TYR A 659 -32.80 -21.40 12.00
C TYR A 659 -33.09 -22.88 11.70
N SER A 660 -34.29 -23.32 12.05
CA SER A 660 -34.76 -24.70 11.81
C SER A 660 -35.87 -24.72 10.76
N MET A 661 -35.90 -25.75 9.94
CA MET A 661 -37.03 -26.04 9.03
C MET A 661 -38.28 -26.49 9.80
N ASP A 662 -39.41 -26.61 9.09
CA ASP A 662 -40.67 -27.12 9.63
C ASP A 662 -40.51 -28.54 10.20
N SER A 663 -40.85 -28.72 11.47
CA SER A 663 -40.82 -30.00 12.17
C SER A 663 -42.24 -30.59 12.30
N PRO A 664 -42.49 -31.81 11.81
CA PRO A 664 -43.83 -32.41 11.82
C PRO A 664 -44.46 -32.50 13.22
N GLY A 665 -45.51 -31.71 13.44
CA GLY A 665 -46.25 -31.62 14.70
C GLY A 665 -45.84 -30.45 15.60
N ASP A 666 -44.70 -29.79 15.35
CA ASP A 666 -44.26 -28.62 16.10
C ASP A 666 -44.79 -27.32 15.46
N LYS A 667 -45.87 -26.81 16.03
CA LYS A 667 -46.51 -25.55 15.61
C LYS A 667 -45.61 -24.31 15.75
N THR A 668 -44.52 -24.37 16.52
CA THR A 668 -43.58 -23.25 16.65
C THR A 668 -42.67 -23.10 15.44
N THR A 669 -42.56 -24.14 14.61
CA THR A 669 -41.74 -24.16 13.38
C THR A 669 -42.54 -24.03 12.08
N TYR A 670 -43.86 -23.80 12.18
CA TYR A 670 -44.76 -23.78 11.03
C TYR A 670 -44.47 -22.60 10.11
N GLY A 671 -44.26 -22.88 8.81
CA GLY A 671 -43.98 -21.88 7.79
C GLY A 671 -42.52 -21.39 7.77
N HIS A 672 -41.62 -22.02 8.53
CA HIS A 672 -40.21 -21.65 8.55
C HIS A 672 -39.53 -21.84 7.19
N THR A 673 -39.87 -22.94 6.50
CA THR A 673 -39.31 -23.30 5.19
C THR A 673 -39.75 -22.30 4.12
N ASP A 674 -41.00 -21.82 4.17
CA ASP A 674 -41.49 -20.76 3.29
C ASP A 674 -40.80 -19.42 3.55
N HIS A 675 -40.66 -19.02 4.83
CA HIS A 675 -39.95 -17.78 5.20
C HIS A 675 -38.48 -17.82 4.75
N MET A 676 -37.75 -18.89 5.05
CA MET A 676 -36.37 -19.09 4.61
C MET A 676 -36.24 -19.00 3.10
N LYS A 677 -37.12 -19.70 2.38
CA LYS A 677 -37.18 -19.65 0.91
C LYS A 677 -37.42 -18.24 0.40
N TRP A 678 -38.38 -17.48 0.97
CA TRP A 678 -38.67 -16.13 0.53
C TRP A 678 -37.54 -15.14 0.82
N VAL A 679 -36.79 -15.32 1.91
CA VAL A 679 -35.58 -14.53 2.19
C VAL A 679 -34.52 -14.78 1.11
N ILE A 680 -34.26 -16.05 0.76
CA ILE A 680 -33.35 -16.44 -0.34
C ILE A 680 -33.85 -15.86 -1.68
N GLU A 681 -35.13 -16.02 -2.01
CA GLU A 681 -35.72 -15.53 -3.26
C GLU A 681 -35.65 -14.00 -3.38
N GLU A 682 -35.88 -13.24 -2.30
CA GLU A 682 -35.72 -11.78 -2.30
C GLU A 682 -34.25 -11.35 -2.45
N MET A 683 -33.28 -12.07 -1.87
CA MET A 683 -31.85 -11.84 -2.11
C MET A 683 -31.48 -12.06 -3.59
N ARG A 684 -31.93 -13.18 -4.18
CA ARG A 684 -31.72 -13.48 -5.61
C ARG A 684 -32.35 -12.44 -6.52
N ALA A 685 -33.61 -12.07 -6.26
CA ALA A 685 -34.35 -11.09 -7.06
C ALA A 685 -33.71 -9.69 -7.07
N ASN A 686 -32.96 -9.34 -6.01
CA ASN A 686 -32.24 -8.06 -5.89
C ASN A 686 -30.74 -8.19 -6.16
N GLY A 687 -30.32 -9.19 -6.92
CA GLY A 687 -29.01 -9.22 -7.59
C GLY A 687 -27.93 -10.10 -6.97
N ILE A 688 -28.18 -10.78 -5.84
CA ILE A 688 -27.22 -11.71 -5.23
C ILE A 688 -27.16 -13.00 -6.07
N THR A 689 -26.27 -13.05 -7.05
CA THR A 689 -26.25 -14.06 -8.13
C THR A 689 -24.87 -14.63 -8.46
N ARG A 690 -23.78 -14.04 -7.95
CA ARG A 690 -22.38 -14.48 -8.19
C ARG A 690 -21.69 -15.07 -6.97
N VAL A 691 -22.38 -15.09 -5.82
CA VAL A 691 -21.86 -15.61 -4.55
C VAL A 691 -22.83 -16.67 -3.98
N PRO A 692 -22.31 -17.70 -3.31
CA PRO A 692 -23.13 -18.64 -2.57
C PRO A 692 -23.95 -17.93 -1.48
N ILE A 693 -25.23 -18.30 -1.40
CA ILE A 693 -26.06 -18.06 -0.21
C ILE A 693 -25.85 -19.22 0.76
N THR A 694 -25.68 -18.90 2.04
CA THR A 694 -25.35 -19.84 3.12
C THR A 694 -26.35 -19.74 4.28
N HIS A 695 -26.33 -20.71 5.19
CA HIS A 695 -27.03 -20.65 6.47
C HIS A 695 -26.15 -21.23 7.59
N ASN A 696 -26.28 -20.68 8.79
CA ASN A 696 -25.63 -21.19 9.99
C ASN A 696 -26.62 -21.97 10.87
N ASP A 697 -26.56 -23.30 10.77
CA ASP A 697 -27.31 -24.19 11.65
C ASP A 697 -26.72 -24.16 13.08
N ARG A 698 -27.55 -24.28 14.12
CA ARG A 698 -27.15 -24.08 15.54
C ARG A 698 -26.19 -25.14 16.12
N LYS A 699 -25.85 -26.12 15.28
CA LYS A 699 -25.13 -27.39 15.46
C LYS A 699 -25.24 -28.15 14.11
N PRO A 700 -24.53 -29.28 13.86
CA PRO A 700 -24.71 -30.03 12.61
C PRO A 700 -26.03 -30.84 12.57
N ASP A 701 -27.18 -30.16 12.44
CA ASP A 701 -28.52 -30.78 12.32
C ASP A 701 -29.01 -30.99 10.88
N GLY A 702 -28.31 -30.42 9.89
CA GLY A 702 -28.63 -30.48 8.46
C GLY A 702 -29.71 -29.49 8.02
N GLN A 703 -30.00 -28.46 8.82
CA GLN A 703 -31.03 -27.48 8.51
C GLN A 703 -30.71 -26.78 7.18
N PHE A 704 -31.67 -26.80 6.25
CA PHE A 704 -31.55 -26.20 4.91
C PHE A 704 -30.37 -26.70 4.04
N ALA A 705 -29.69 -27.80 4.41
CA ALA A 705 -28.76 -28.51 3.52
C ALA A 705 -29.48 -29.23 2.35
N SER A 706 -30.80 -29.40 2.47
CA SER A 706 -31.68 -29.99 1.46
C SER A 706 -33.12 -29.46 1.60
N GLY A 707 -33.99 -29.79 0.63
CA GLY A 707 -35.41 -29.42 0.65
C GLY A 707 -35.75 -28.12 -0.11
N PRO A 708 -37.00 -27.62 0.00
CA PRO A 708 -37.51 -26.51 -0.83
C PRO A 708 -36.84 -25.15 -0.61
N ALA A 709 -36.13 -25.00 0.51
CA ALA A 709 -35.40 -23.80 0.92
C ALA A 709 -33.89 -24.08 1.06
N LYS A 710 -33.34 -25.00 0.25
CA LYS A 710 -31.90 -25.31 0.29
C LYS A 710 -31.07 -24.04 0.04
N VAL A 711 -30.06 -23.81 0.87
CA VAL A 711 -28.96 -22.86 0.62
C VAL A 711 -27.88 -23.49 -0.25
N ASP A 712 -27.09 -22.69 -0.98
CA ASP A 712 -26.05 -23.24 -1.87
C ASP A 712 -24.97 -23.97 -1.07
N LEU A 713 -24.58 -23.39 0.07
CA LEU A 713 -23.53 -23.87 0.96
C LEU A 713 -24.08 -24.03 2.39
N TYR A 714 -24.03 -25.23 2.94
CA TYR A 714 -24.40 -25.53 4.32
C TYR A 714 -23.26 -25.22 5.30
N ALA A 715 -23.61 -24.60 6.43
CA ALA A 715 -22.67 -24.33 7.53
C ALA A 715 -23.35 -24.54 8.89
N TRP A 716 -22.56 -24.60 9.95
CA TRP A 716 -23.08 -24.62 11.33
C TRP A 716 -22.15 -23.95 12.33
N ASP A 717 -22.69 -23.75 13.53
CA ASP A 717 -22.03 -23.03 14.61
C ASP A 717 -21.58 -23.98 15.73
N ALA A 718 -20.47 -23.65 16.39
CA ALA A 718 -19.90 -24.46 17.45
C ALA A 718 -19.25 -23.60 18.56
N TYR A 719 -19.91 -23.65 19.73
CA TYR A 719 -19.45 -23.04 20.98
C TYR A 719 -19.10 -24.12 22.00
N PRO A 720 -17.94 -24.81 21.85
CA PRO A 720 -17.62 -26.04 22.57
C PRO A 720 -17.56 -25.84 24.10
N LEU A 721 -16.91 -24.76 24.57
CA LEU A 721 -16.89 -24.43 26.00
C LEU A 721 -18.19 -23.75 26.44
N GLY A 722 -18.85 -23.02 25.54
CA GLY A 722 -20.08 -22.28 25.84
C GLY A 722 -19.78 -20.97 26.58
N PHE A 723 -20.80 -20.39 27.22
CA PHE A 723 -20.78 -18.99 27.66
C PHE A 723 -20.74 -18.77 29.18
N ASP A 724 -20.69 -19.83 30.00
CA ASP A 724 -20.53 -19.68 31.45
C ASP A 724 -19.05 -19.51 31.81
N CYS A 725 -18.64 -18.26 31.96
CA CYS A 725 -17.27 -17.88 32.32
C CYS A 725 -16.96 -18.04 33.83
N SER A 726 -17.89 -18.55 34.65
CA SER A 726 -17.76 -18.55 36.13
C SER A 726 -16.72 -19.53 36.68
N ASN A 727 -16.31 -20.52 35.88
CA ASN A 727 -15.34 -21.55 36.25
C ASN A 727 -14.27 -21.71 35.15
N PRO A 728 -13.44 -20.69 34.88
CA PRO A 728 -12.65 -20.61 33.64
C PRO A 728 -11.60 -21.71 33.48
N ASP A 729 -11.09 -22.27 34.58
CA ASP A 729 -10.18 -23.41 34.56
C ASP A 729 -10.84 -24.73 34.10
N VAL A 730 -12.16 -24.85 34.18
CA VAL A 730 -12.90 -26.09 33.94
C VAL A 730 -13.32 -26.19 32.47
N TRP A 731 -12.51 -26.89 31.69
CA TRP A 731 -12.80 -27.13 30.27
C TRP A 731 -13.58 -28.43 30.07
N LYS A 732 -14.51 -28.41 29.10
CA LYS A 732 -15.06 -29.63 28.50
C LYS A 732 -13.98 -30.32 27.65
N GLU A 733 -14.24 -31.56 27.26
CA GLU A 733 -13.35 -32.27 26.34
C GLU A 733 -13.48 -31.76 24.90
N VAL A 734 -12.40 -31.93 24.12
CA VAL A 734 -12.33 -31.47 22.73
C VAL A 734 -13.22 -32.33 21.84
N ASP A 735 -14.12 -31.71 21.08
CA ASP A 735 -15.04 -32.42 20.18
C ASP A 735 -14.26 -33.15 19.06
N THR A 736 -14.52 -34.45 18.94
CA THR A 736 -13.96 -35.33 17.89
C THR A 736 -14.98 -35.68 16.81
N SER A 737 -16.20 -35.15 16.89
CA SER A 737 -17.33 -35.51 16.03
C SER A 737 -17.56 -34.58 14.84
N LEU A 738 -16.81 -33.47 14.70
CA LEU A 738 -16.96 -32.48 13.62
C LEU A 738 -16.96 -33.11 12.22
N ASP A 739 -15.90 -33.88 11.89
CA ASP A 739 -15.78 -34.56 10.59
C ASP A 739 -16.86 -35.63 10.41
N ALA A 740 -17.06 -36.52 11.40
CA ALA A 740 -18.11 -37.53 11.34
C ALA A 740 -19.53 -36.93 11.18
N SER A 741 -19.75 -35.71 11.69
CA SER A 741 -20.97 -34.94 11.47
C SER A 741 -21.02 -34.34 10.06
N HIS A 742 -19.91 -33.78 9.57
CA HIS A 742 -19.77 -33.30 8.19
C HIS A 742 -20.10 -34.40 7.17
N GLN A 743 -19.41 -35.54 7.24
CA GLN A 743 -19.61 -36.69 6.35
C GLN A 743 -21.04 -37.23 6.36
N LYS A 744 -21.73 -37.11 7.50
CA LYS A 744 -23.12 -37.53 7.67
C LYS A 744 -24.14 -36.52 7.12
N ARG A 745 -23.82 -35.21 7.10
CA ARG A 745 -24.74 -34.15 6.70
C ARG A 745 -24.57 -33.71 5.25
N ASN A 746 -23.35 -33.39 4.83
CA ASN A 746 -23.11 -32.84 3.50
C ASN A 746 -21.65 -33.01 3.01
N PRO A 747 -21.21 -34.24 2.67
CA PRO A 747 -19.84 -34.54 2.23
C PRO A 747 -19.48 -34.03 0.81
N ALA A 748 -20.39 -33.34 0.12
CA ALA A 748 -20.18 -32.81 -1.23
C ALA A 748 -19.85 -31.30 -1.23
N GLU A 749 -19.95 -30.65 -0.08
CA GLU A 749 -19.67 -29.24 0.16
C GLU A 749 -18.48 -29.13 1.13
N PRO A 750 -17.72 -28.02 1.16
CA PRO A 750 -16.59 -27.88 2.06
C PRO A 750 -17.08 -27.64 3.50
N LEU A 751 -16.39 -28.24 4.49
CA LEU A 751 -16.73 -28.02 5.90
C LEU A 751 -16.56 -26.53 6.30
N TYR A 752 -17.70 -25.89 6.57
CA TYR A 752 -17.81 -24.49 6.98
C TYR A 752 -18.39 -24.37 8.39
N LEU A 753 -17.59 -23.78 9.29
CA LEU A 753 -18.02 -23.34 10.61
C LEU A 753 -18.35 -21.83 10.54
N ALA A 754 -19.64 -21.48 10.56
CA ALA A 754 -20.11 -20.11 10.31
C ALA A 754 -19.89 -19.18 11.51
N GLU A 755 -20.10 -19.68 12.73
CA GLU A 755 -19.64 -19.10 13.98
C GLU A 755 -18.89 -20.16 14.79
N TYR A 756 -17.58 -19.98 14.96
CA TYR A 756 -16.79 -20.74 15.94
C TYR A 756 -16.33 -19.82 17.08
N GLN A 757 -16.31 -20.37 18.28
CA GLN A 757 -16.05 -19.64 19.53
C GLN A 757 -14.73 -18.85 19.52
N GLY A 758 -14.80 -17.54 19.33
CA GLY A 758 -13.71 -16.58 19.52
C GLY A 758 -13.58 -16.06 20.96
N GLY A 759 -14.66 -16.19 21.75
CA GLY A 759 -14.78 -15.67 23.12
C GLY A 759 -16.10 -16.10 23.78
N ALA A 760 -16.70 -15.25 24.61
CA ALA A 760 -18.05 -15.45 25.15
C ALA A 760 -18.73 -14.11 25.49
N PHE A 761 -20.06 -14.05 25.39
CA PHE A 761 -20.83 -12.97 26.01
C PHE A 761 -20.86 -13.15 27.54
N ASP A 762 -21.01 -12.06 28.28
CA ASP A 762 -21.15 -12.07 29.75
C ASP A 762 -22.49 -11.43 30.16
N PRO A 763 -23.30 -12.09 31.02
CA PRO A 763 -24.62 -11.58 31.40
C PRO A 763 -24.53 -10.49 32.48
N TRP A 764 -25.65 -9.82 32.76
CA TRP A 764 -25.75 -8.97 33.96
C TRP A 764 -25.42 -9.76 35.23
N SER A 765 -24.55 -9.20 36.07
CA SER A 765 -23.96 -9.87 37.25
C SER A 765 -23.16 -11.14 36.95
N GLY A 766 -22.70 -11.32 35.71
CA GLY A 766 -21.69 -12.31 35.33
C GLY A 766 -20.30 -12.00 35.90
N PRO A 767 -19.35 -12.94 35.76
CA PRO A 767 -17.97 -12.83 36.26
C PRO A 767 -17.09 -11.82 35.50
N GLY A 768 -17.55 -11.23 34.39
CA GLY A 768 -16.81 -10.25 33.60
C GLY A 768 -15.94 -10.87 32.50
N TYR A 769 -15.72 -10.12 31.42
CA TYR A 769 -14.91 -10.57 30.28
C TYR A 769 -13.47 -10.97 30.63
N GLY A 770 -12.92 -10.52 31.76
CA GLY A 770 -11.63 -11.01 32.29
C GLY A 770 -11.64 -12.51 32.62
N ALA A 771 -12.75 -13.04 33.14
CA ALA A 771 -12.94 -14.47 33.36
C ALA A 771 -13.23 -15.20 32.04
N CYS A 772 -14.00 -14.58 31.13
CA CYS A 772 -14.21 -15.14 29.78
C CYS A 772 -12.91 -15.26 28.99
N TYR A 773 -11.94 -14.34 29.19
CA TYR A 773 -10.61 -14.46 28.60
C TYR A 773 -9.85 -15.67 29.16
N GLN A 774 -9.93 -15.92 30.47
CA GLN A 774 -9.28 -17.09 31.09
C GLN A 774 -9.88 -18.42 30.57
N LEU A 775 -11.21 -18.48 30.40
CA LEU A 775 -11.89 -19.65 29.83
C LEU A 775 -11.49 -19.87 28.35
N ILE A 776 -11.51 -18.80 27.55
CA ILE A 776 -11.28 -18.83 26.10
C ILE A 776 -9.92 -18.17 25.79
N ASN A 777 -8.84 -18.64 26.40
CA ASN A 777 -7.51 -18.01 26.26
C ASN A 777 -6.76 -18.45 24.98
N GLU A 778 -5.49 -18.03 24.85
CA GLU A 778 -4.57 -18.50 23.81
C GLU A 778 -4.36 -20.02 23.79
N GLN A 779 -4.42 -20.73 24.93
CA GLN A 779 -4.38 -22.20 24.93
C GLN A 779 -5.66 -22.81 24.34
N PHE A 780 -6.82 -22.20 24.56
CA PHE A 780 -8.07 -22.66 23.94
C PHE A 780 -7.98 -22.56 22.41
N VAL A 781 -7.53 -21.40 21.91
CA VAL A 781 -7.25 -21.16 20.48
C VAL A 781 -6.25 -22.19 19.94
N ASN A 782 -5.17 -22.46 20.67
CA ASN A 782 -4.13 -23.41 20.28
C ASN A 782 -4.67 -24.86 20.15
N VAL A 783 -5.50 -25.32 21.09
CA VAL A 783 -6.03 -26.71 21.09
C VAL A 783 -7.26 -26.88 20.19
N PHE A 784 -8.26 -26.03 20.33
CA PHE A 784 -9.57 -26.23 19.69
C PHE A 784 -9.54 -25.89 18.20
N TYR A 785 -8.84 -24.82 17.78
CA TYR A 785 -8.79 -24.48 16.35
C TYR A 785 -7.89 -25.44 15.56
N LYS A 786 -6.78 -25.93 16.16
CA LYS A 786 -5.99 -27.01 15.53
C LYS A 786 -6.80 -28.31 15.40
N ASN A 787 -7.68 -28.60 16.36
CA ASN A 787 -8.64 -29.70 16.24
C ASN A 787 -9.70 -29.46 15.13
N ASN A 788 -10.10 -28.22 14.87
CA ASN A 788 -10.93 -27.89 13.70
C ASN A 788 -10.17 -28.16 12.38
N TYR A 789 -8.88 -27.80 12.28
CA TYR A 789 -8.11 -28.11 11.08
C TYR A 789 -7.93 -29.64 10.90
N ALA A 790 -7.76 -30.37 12.01
CA ALA A 790 -7.78 -31.83 12.04
C ALA A 790 -9.15 -32.46 11.68
N ALA A 791 -10.22 -31.67 11.64
CA ALA A 791 -11.54 -32.08 11.15
C ALA A 791 -11.76 -31.76 9.65
N GLY A 792 -10.79 -31.11 8.98
CA GLY A 792 -10.93 -30.70 7.57
C GLY A 792 -11.73 -29.42 7.36
N VAL A 793 -11.75 -28.51 8.35
CA VAL A 793 -12.46 -27.22 8.24
C VAL A 793 -11.76 -26.30 7.24
N TYR A 794 -12.42 -26.00 6.13
CA TYR A 794 -11.89 -25.14 5.04
C TYR A 794 -12.47 -23.72 5.04
N LEU A 795 -13.54 -23.48 5.82
CA LEU A 795 -14.07 -22.16 6.11
C LEU A 795 -14.36 -22.06 7.61
N GLN A 796 -13.88 -21.01 8.27
CA GLN A 796 -14.12 -20.77 9.71
C GLN A 796 -14.25 -19.27 9.98
N SER A 797 -15.34 -18.83 10.62
CA SER A 797 -15.42 -17.48 11.21
C SER A 797 -15.26 -17.54 12.72
N LEU A 798 -14.44 -16.64 13.29
CA LEU A 798 -14.27 -16.53 14.74
C LEU A 798 -15.18 -15.45 15.34
N TYR A 799 -16.21 -15.90 16.06
CA TYR A 799 -17.24 -15.06 16.70
C TYR A 799 -16.95 -14.88 18.21
N MET A 800 -16.65 -13.69 18.73
CA MET A 800 -16.25 -12.45 18.03
C MET A 800 -14.74 -12.41 17.75
N THR A 801 -14.34 -11.65 16.74
CA THR A 801 -12.93 -11.25 16.51
C THR A 801 -12.66 -9.82 16.97
N TYR A 802 -13.63 -8.92 16.78
CA TYR A 802 -13.75 -7.67 17.53
C TYR A 802 -15.23 -7.44 17.87
N GLY A 803 -15.57 -7.45 19.16
CA GLY A 803 -16.96 -7.32 19.61
C GLY A 803 -17.46 -5.87 19.66
N GLY A 804 -16.72 -4.95 20.29
CA GLY A 804 -17.09 -3.54 20.43
C GLY A 804 -18.07 -3.27 21.59
N THR A 805 -18.95 -2.28 21.44
CA THR A 805 -19.81 -1.78 22.54
C THR A 805 -21.30 -1.89 22.20
N ASN A 806 -22.13 -2.31 23.16
CA ASN A 806 -23.60 -2.20 23.15
C ASN A 806 -24.06 -0.78 23.53
N TRP A 807 -23.55 0.23 22.84
CA TRP A 807 -23.89 1.64 23.08
C TRP A 807 -25.38 1.92 22.77
N GLY A 808 -25.94 3.01 23.29
CA GLY A 808 -27.28 3.48 22.87
C GLY A 808 -28.44 2.53 23.17
N ASN A 809 -28.33 1.68 24.20
CA ASN A 809 -29.29 0.61 24.55
C ASN A 809 -29.40 -0.54 23.53
N LEU A 810 -28.31 -0.84 22.80
CA LEU A 810 -28.26 -1.96 21.84
C LEU A 810 -28.33 -3.36 22.46
N ALA A 811 -27.97 -3.52 23.73
CA ALA A 811 -27.90 -4.82 24.39
C ALA A 811 -29.28 -5.51 24.47
N THR A 812 -29.30 -6.84 24.29
CA THR A 812 -30.40 -7.66 24.80
C THR A 812 -30.46 -7.56 26.34
N PRO A 813 -31.63 -7.61 27.00
CA PRO A 813 -31.73 -7.49 28.47
C PRO A 813 -30.94 -8.51 29.30
N THR A 814 -30.40 -9.58 28.70
CA THR A 814 -29.52 -10.54 29.39
C THR A 814 -28.07 -10.08 29.52
N VAL A 815 -27.57 -9.17 28.67
CA VAL A 815 -26.17 -8.68 28.67
C VAL A 815 -26.08 -7.17 28.90
N TYR A 816 -24.89 -6.68 29.23
CA TYR A 816 -24.64 -5.27 29.56
C TYR A 816 -23.94 -4.47 28.43
N THR A 817 -23.51 -3.25 28.75
CA THR A 817 -23.01 -2.24 27.79
C THR A 817 -21.73 -2.65 27.05
N SER A 818 -20.81 -3.36 27.71
CA SER A 818 -19.59 -3.84 27.04
C SER A 818 -19.90 -5.10 26.24
N TYR A 819 -19.34 -5.18 25.04
CA TYR A 819 -19.34 -6.39 24.22
C TYR A 819 -17.89 -6.72 23.79
N ASP A 820 -16.92 -6.55 24.69
CA ASP A 820 -15.53 -6.98 24.51
C ASP A 820 -15.44 -8.46 24.09
N TYR A 821 -16.35 -9.28 24.62
CA TYR A 821 -16.51 -10.71 24.31
C TYR A 821 -15.29 -11.56 24.69
N ALA A 822 -14.29 -11.00 25.37
CA ALA A 822 -12.94 -11.55 25.47
C ALA A 822 -12.31 -11.87 24.09
N ALA A 823 -12.65 -11.09 23.07
CA ALA A 823 -12.20 -11.27 21.68
C ALA A 823 -10.68 -11.08 21.52
N PRO A 824 -10.05 -11.57 20.43
CA PRO A 824 -8.63 -11.35 20.17
C PRO A 824 -8.25 -9.88 20.03
N ILE A 825 -9.17 -9.06 19.50
CA ILE A 825 -9.10 -7.60 19.56
C ILE A 825 -10.12 -7.15 20.61
N SER A 826 -9.65 -6.58 21.72
CA SER A 826 -10.50 -6.10 22.83
C SER A 826 -11.34 -4.87 22.44
N GLU A 827 -12.35 -4.51 23.24
CA GLU A 827 -13.32 -3.41 22.98
C GLU A 827 -12.66 -2.06 22.65
N ASP A 828 -11.55 -1.72 23.33
CA ASP A 828 -10.74 -0.52 23.09
C ASP A 828 -9.86 -0.59 21.82
N ARG A 829 -9.83 -1.76 21.17
CA ARG A 829 -9.01 -2.20 20.04
C ARG A 829 -7.53 -2.46 20.37
N SER A 830 -7.21 -2.73 21.63
CA SER A 830 -5.94 -3.37 22.01
C SER A 830 -5.89 -4.85 21.57
N LEU A 831 -4.69 -5.45 21.61
CA LEU A 831 -4.44 -6.80 21.12
C LEU A 831 -4.07 -7.73 22.28
N THR A 832 -4.74 -8.87 22.37
CA THR A 832 -4.55 -9.86 23.44
C THR A 832 -3.55 -10.97 23.05
N ALA A 833 -3.16 -11.84 23.98
CA ALA A 833 -2.20 -12.91 23.65
C ALA A 833 -2.75 -13.92 22.61
N LYS A 834 -4.05 -14.23 22.64
CA LYS A 834 -4.70 -15.09 21.63
C LYS A 834 -4.60 -14.53 20.19
N TYR A 835 -4.50 -13.21 20.00
CA TYR A 835 -4.31 -12.61 18.66
C TYR A 835 -3.00 -13.11 18.02
N SER A 836 -1.93 -13.25 18.82
CA SER A 836 -0.63 -13.74 18.34
C SER A 836 -0.65 -15.24 18.01
N GLU A 837 -1.38 -16.05 18.79
CA GLU A 837 -1.58 -17.48 18.48
C GLU A 837 -2.43 -17.67 17.21
N ILE A 838 -3.56 -16.95 17.08
CA ILE A 838 -4.39 -16.92 15.86
C ILE A 838 -3.53 -16.57 14.65
N LYS A 839 -2.62 -15.60 14.79
CA LYS A 839 -1.72 -15.18 13.71
C LYS A 839 -0.75 -16.27 13.27
N LEU A 840 -0.20 -17.06 14.18
CA LEU A 840 0.68 -18.19 13.82
C LEU A 840 -0.09 -19.24 13.00
N GLN A 841 -1.31 -19.58 13.43
CA GLN A 841 -2.16 -20.55 12.72
C GLN A 841 -2.63 -20.04 11.35
N ALA A 842 -3.04 -18.76 11.26
CA ALA A 842 -3.48 -18.16 10.00
C ALA A 842 -2.34 -18.08 8.97
N LEU A 843 -1.13 -17.68 9.41
CA LEU A 843 0.05 -17.67 8.57
C LEU A 843 0.41 -19.07 8.04
N PHE A 844 0.25 -20.11 8.88
CA PHE A 844 0.48 -21.50 8.48
C PHE A 844 -0.49 -21.93 7.38
N LEU A 845 -1.79 -21.71 7.58
CA LEU A 845 -2.84 -22.06 6.61
C LEU A 845 -2.60 -21.37 5.27
N HIS A 846 -2.30 -20.06 5.28
CA HIS A 846 -2.00 -19.26 4.09
C HIS A 846 -0.61 -19.53 3.47
N ALA A 847 0.16 -20.45 4.05
CA ALA A 847 1.39 -20.99 3.48
C ALA A 847 1.26 -22.45 3.01
N THR A 848 0.13 -23.10 3.30
CA THR A 848 -0.03 -24.56 3.18
C THR A 848 -1.21 -24.90 2.25
N PRO A 849 -1.14 -24.57 0.95
CA PRO A 849 -2.26 -24.78 0.01
C PRO A 849 -2.61 -26.26 -0.17
N HIS A 850 -1.67 -27.17 0.11
CA HIS A 850 -1.90 -28.62 0.07
C HIS A 850 -2.77 -29.14 1.22
N TYR A 851 -3.03 -28.33 2.27
CA TYR A 851 -4.01 -28.64 3.32
C TYR A 851 -5.41 -28.96 2.74
N HIS A 852 -5.83 -28.23 1.69
CA HIS A 852 -7.11 -28.46 1.02
C HIS A 852 -7.26 -29.87 0.42
N LEU A 853 -6.15 -30.51 0.04
CA LEU A 853 -6.15 -31.83 -0.59
C LEU A 853 -5.73 -32.95 0.39
N ALA A 854 -5.50 -32.62 1.66
CA ALA A 854 -5.08 -33.58 2.68
C ALA A 854 -6.30 -34.30 3.27
N GLY A 855 -6.44 -35.60 2.98
CA GLY A 855 -7.47 -36.47 3.55
C GLY A 855 -7.02 -37.11 4.87
N ARG A 856 -7.98 -37.48 5.74
CA ARG A 856 -7.69 -38.19 6.99
C ARG A 856 -7.18 -39.61 6.71
N ILE A 857 -6.00 -39.93 7.21
CA ILE A 857 -5.39 -41.27 7.16
C ILE A 857 -5.63 -42.03 8.45
N SER A 858 -5.34 -41.41 9.60
CA SER A 858 -5.49 -42.01 10.93
C SER A 858 -5.98 -40.98 11.96
N THR A 859 -6.50 -41.47 13.08
CA THR A 859 -6.88 -40.65 14.24
C THR A 859 -6.81 -41.53 15.49
N ASP A 860 -5.65 -41.55 16.14
CA ASP A 860 -5.30 -42.53 17.17
C ASP A 860 -4.21 -42.02 18.14
N ALA A 861 -3.68 -42.92 18.98
CA ALA A 861 -2.54 -42.68 19.86
C ALA A 861 -1.37 -43.67 19.60
N ILE A 862 -1.28 -44.20 18.37
CA ILE A 862 -0.30 -45.20 17.91
C ILE A 862 0.92 -44.53 17.28
N HIS A 863 0.76 -43.34 16.71
CA HIS A 863 1.88 -42.52 16.20
C HIS A 863 2.86 -42.06 17.30
N ALA A 864 2.40 -41.90 18.54
CA ALA A 864 3.21 -41.42 19.66
C ALA A 864 3.62 -42.55 20.63
N SER A 865 4.77 -42.43 21.28
CA SER A 865 5.20 -43.39 22.32
C SER A 865 4.41 -43.32 23.63
N LEU A 866 3.59 -42.26 23.81
CA LEU A 866 2.69 -42.08 24.94
C LEU A 866 1.23 -42.18 24.48
N ASN A 867 0.51 -43.20 24.99
CA ASN A 867 -0.88 -43.53 24.63
C ASN A 867 -1.95 -42.47 25.02
N TYR A 868 -1.54 -41.35 25.63
CA TYR A 868 -2.40 -40.20 25.93
C TYR A 868 -2.07 -38.96 25.08
N ILE A 869 -1.26 -39.12 24.03
CA ILE A 869 -1.12 -38.16 22.94
C ILE A 869 -2.03 -38.61 21.79
N TRP A 870 -2.99 -37.77 21.45
CA TRP A 870 -3.91 -37.95 20.34
C TRP A 870 -3.29 -37.34 19.08
N THR A 871 -3.18 -38.13 18.02
CA THR A 871 -2.64 -37.73 16.72
C THR A 871 -3.72 -37.90 15.65
N THR A 872 -4.00 -36.84 14.90
CA THR A 872 -4.70 -36.93 13.62
C THR A 872 -3.68 -36.80 12.50
N HIS A 873 -3.53 -37.84 11.69
CA HIS A 873 -2.70 -37.82 10.48
C HIS A 873 -3.59 -37.51 9.27
N LEU A 874 -3.29 -36.39 8.59
CA LEU A 874 -3.81 -36.05 7.27
C LEU A 874 -2.69 -36.21 6.23
N ALA A 875 -3.01 -36.68 5.02
CA ALA A 875 -2.05 -36.72 3.92
C ALA A 875 -2.68 -36.45 2.56
N THR A 876 -1.89 -35.91 1.63
CA THR A 876 -2.26 -35.74 0.22
C THR A 876 -1.93 -37.00 -0.60
N LEU A 877 -2.46 -37.09 -1.83
CA LEU A 877 -2.10 -38.16 -2.77
C LEU A 877 -0.64 -38.03 -3.25
N GLU A 878 -0.13 -36.80 -3.22
CA GLU A 878 1.23 -36.39 -3.58
C GLU A 878 2.24 -36.59 -2.43
N GLY A 879 1.82 -37.11 -1.27
CA GLY A 879 2.69 -37.55 -0.17
C GLY A 879 3.02 -36.52 0.91
N GLN A 880 2.46 -35.30 0.86
CA GLN A 880 2.59 -34.32 1.97
C GLN A 880 1.78 -34.82 3.17
N ASN A 881 2.31 -34.68 4.39
CA ASN A 881 1.63 -35.12 5.62
C ASN A 881 1.53 -34.00 6.65
N LEU A 882 0.41 -33.97 7.37
CA LEU A 882 0.17 -33.12 8.54
C LEU A 882 -0.25 -34.01 9.71
N TYR A 883 0.42 -33.87 10.85
CA TYR A 883 0.13 -34.57 12.10
C TYR A 883 -0.31 -33.54 13.13
N ILE A 884 -1.62 -33.42 13.34
CA ILE A 884 -2.18 -32.58 14.39
C ILE A 884 -2.16 -33.38 15.68
N ILE A 885 -1.26 -33.01 16.60
CA ILE A 885 -1.02 -33.69 17.86
C ILE A 885 -1.54 -32.85 19.03
N ARG A 886 -2.17 -33.49 20.02
CA ARG A 886 -2.61 -32.88 21.29
C ARG A 886 -2.67 -33.91 22.41
N GLN A 887 -2.85 -33.50 23.65
CA GLN A 887 -3.18 -34.45 24.72
C GLN A 887 -4.63 -34.96 24.57
N THR A 888 -4.91 -36.18 25.04
CA THR A 888 -6.24 -36.81 24.91
C THR A 888 -7.34 -36.18 25.76
N SER A 889 -6.99 -35.43 26.82
CA SER A 889 -7.96 -34.79 27.72
C SER A 889 -7.55 -33.37 28.12
N THR A 890 -8.50 -32.44 28.15
CA THR A 890 -8.30 -31.02 28.55
C THR A 890 -8.03 -30.84 30.05
N THR A 891 -8.26 -31.89 30.85
CA THR A 891 -7.88 -31.96 32.27
C THR A 891 -6.37 -32.14 32.46
N ARG A 892 -5.62 -32.59 31.44
CA ARG A 892 -4.17 -32.79 31.51
C ARG A 892 -3.42 -31.48 31.25
N THR A 893 -2.97 -30.86 32.34
CA THR A 893 -2.21 -29.60 32.34
C THR A 893 -0.70 -29.79 32.55
N GLY A 894 -0.24 -31.03 32.73
CA GLY A 894 1.19 -31.36 32.78
C GLY A 894 1.85 -31.40 31.40
N ARG A 895 3.15 -31.11 31.33
CA ARG A 895 3.96 -31.30 30.12
C ARG A 895 4.18 -32.78 29.83
N ALA A 896 4.02 -33.17 28.57
CA ALA A 896 4.42 -34.46 28.01
C ALA A 896 5.69 -34.32 27.14
N GLU A 897 6.46 -35.39 27.08
CA GLU A 897 7.66 -35.56 26.25
C GLU A 897 7.65 -36.99 25.72
N PHE A 898 7.74 -37.15 24.40
CA PHE A 898 7.47 -38.42 23.70
C PHE A 898 8.18 -38.49 22.36
N ASP A 899 8.20 -39.69 21.79
CA ASP A 899 8.64 -39.91 20.42
C ASP A 899 7.41 -39.95 19.50
N LEU A 900 7.51 -39.33 18.32
CA LEU A 900 6.43 -39.26 17.31
C LEU A 900 6.89 -39.87 15.99
N ARG A 901 6.12 -40.81 15.44
CA ARG A 901 6.41 -41.49 14.19
C ARG A 901 5.68 -40.83 13.03
N VAL A 902 6.46 -40.32 12.07
CA VAL A 902 6.00 -39.60 10.87
C VAL A 902 6.45 -40.32 9.60
N ASN A 903 5.61 -40.33 8.58
CA ASN A 903 5.92 -40.90 7.27
C ASN A 903 6.72 -39.92 6.40
N THR A 904 7.65 -40.45 5.62
CA THR A 904 8.37 -39.76 4.53
C THR A 904 8.35 -40.65 3.29
N THR A 905 8.69 -40.10 2.13
CA THR A 905 8.92 -40.85 0.89
C THR A 905 10.05 -41.89 1.00
N ALA A 906 10.95 -41.75 1.98
CA ALA A 906 12.00 -42.70 2.29
C ALA A 906 11.61 -43.78 3.34
N GLY A 907 10.50 -43.61 4.06
CA GLY A 907 10.03 -44.53 5.11
C GLY A 907 9.43 -43.84 6.34
N GLU A 908 9.05 -44.63 7.35
CA GLU A 908 8.66 -44.11 8.68
C GLU A 908 9.91 -43.63 9.44
N VAL A 909 9.82 -42.44 10.05
CA VAL A 909 10.89 -41.80 10.82
C VAL A 909 10.38 -41.42 12.22
N THR A 910 11.19 -41.68 13.24
CA THR A 910 10.89 -41.29 14.62
C THR A 910 11.49 -39.92 14.93
N LEU A 911 10.64 -38.95 15.25
CA LEU A 911 11.02 -37.68 15.85
C LEU A 911 11.15 -37.89 17.36
N HIS A 912 12.37 -37.82 17.90
CA HIS A 912 12.62 -38.03 19.33
C HIS A 912 12.38 -36.76 20.15
N ASN A 913 11.97 -36.94 21.41
CA ASN A 913 11.78 -35.88 22.42
C ASN A 913 10.86 -34.73 21.95
N VAL A 914 9.79 -35.04 21.21
CA VAL A 914 8.71 -34.10 20.89
C VAL A 914 7.99 -33.72 22.18
N THR A 915 7.68 -32.44 22.36
CA THR A 915 7.12 -31.90 23.61
C THR A 915 5.75 -31.26 23.38
N LEU A 916 4.85 -31.44 24.35
CA LEU A 916 3.57 -30.73 24.44
C LEU A 916 3.36 -30.31 25.89
N ASN A 917 3.19 -29.01 26.12
CA ASN A 917 2.79 -28.48 27.42
C ASN A 917 1.32 -28.83 27.72
N GLY A 918 0.87 -28.52 28.93
CA GLY A 918 -0.54 -28.61 29.28
C GLY A 918 -1.39 -27.71 28.38
N ARG A 919 -2.46 -28.27 27.81
CA ARG A 919 -3.33 -27.58 26.83
C ARG A 919 -2.54 -26.95 25.66
N GLU A 920 -1.57 -27.70 25.13
CA GLU A 920 -0.89 -27.40 23.86
C GLU A 920 -1.26 -28.43 22.78
N SER A 921 -1.33 -27.97 21.53
CA SER A 921 -1.43 -28.77 20.32
C SER A 921 -0.45 -28.23 19.27
N LYS A 922 0.11 -29.13 18.45
CA LYS A 922 1.04 -28.79 17.36
C LYS A 922 0.58 -29.39 16.03
N ILE A 923 0.93 -28.73 14.94
CA ILE A 923 0.87 -29.26 13.58
C ILE A 923 2.30 -29.58 13.13
N ILE A 924 2.64 -30.86 13.19
CA ILE A 924 3.90 -31.40 12.70
C ILE A 924 3.74 -31.78 11.22
N VAL A 925 4.74 -31.50 10.38
CA VAL A 925 4.66 -31.76 8.93
C VAL A 925 5.82 -32.58 8.41
N SER A 926 5.57 -33.35 7.36
CA SER A 926 6.59 -34.04 6.56
C SER A 926 6.28 -33.96 5.07
N GLU A 927 7.34 -34.02 4.26
CA GLU A 927 7.34 -33.78 2.80
C GLU A 927 6.77 -32.41 2.40
N TYR A 928 6.99 -31.37 3.21
CA TYR A 928 6.36 -30.05 3.06
C TYR A 928 7.10 -29.19 2.02
N PRO A 929 6.49 -28.85 0.85
CA PRO A 929 7.12 -27.99 -0.15
C PRO A 929 7.03 -26.51 0.24
N PHE A 930 8.13 -25.76 0.04
CA PHE A 930 8.18 -24.32 0.23
C PHE A 930 9.04 -23.65 -0.85
N GLY A 931 8.43 -22.81 -1.68
CA GLY A 931 9.10 -22.16 -2.81
C GLY A 931 9.60 -23.17 -3.86
N SER A 932 10.91 -23.25 -4.05
CA SER A 932 11.59 -24.29 -4.84
C SER A 932 12.13 -25.45 -3.99
N SER A 933 12.01 -25.34 -2.67
CA SER A 933 12.60 -26.23 -1.67
C SER A 933 11.59 -27.21 -1.07
N LEU A 934 12.11 -28.23 -0.38
CA LEU A 934 11.34 -29.28 0.29
C LEU A 934 11.85 -29.42 1.73
N LEU A 935 10.95 -29.61 2.69
CA LEU A 935 11.23 -29.92 4.10
C LEU A 935 10.73 -31.33 4.39
N ALA A 936 11.62 -32.32 4.37
CA ALA A 936 11.19 -33.73 4.52
C ALA A 936 10.53 -33.99 5.87
N TYR A 937 10.96 -33.37 6.98
CA TYR A 937 10.19 -33.32 8.25
C TYR A 937 10.71 -32.27 9.24
N THR A 938 9.87 -31.88 10.19
CA THR A 938 10.23 -30.94 11.28
C THR A 938 9.61 -31.36 12.62
N SER A 939 10.28 -31.08 13.74
CA SER A 939 9.71 -31.19 15.09
C SER A 939 9.21 -29.84 15.64
N ALA A 940 9.52 -28.73 14.94
CA ALA A 940 8.94 -27.41 15.13
C ALA A 940 7.74 -27.18 14.19
N GLU A 941 6.82 -26.30 14.54
CA GLU A 941 5.69 -25.93 13.69
C GLU A 941 6.13 -24.94 12.60
N VAL A 942 5.53 -25.02 11.41
CA VAL A 942 5.73 -24.02 10.35
C VAL A 942 4.83 -22.81 10.65
N ALA A 943 5.40 -21.60 10.70
CA ALA A 943 4.61 -20.37 10.72
C ALA A 943 4.29 -19.88 9.31
N THR A 944 5.30 -19.73 8.44
CA THR A 944 5.10 -19.26 7.05
C THR A 944 6.36 -19.46 6.20
N TRP A 945 6.27 -19.21 4.90
CA TRP A 945 7.43 -19.15 4.01
C TRP A 945 7.23 -18.15 2.86
N THR A 946 8.32 -17.73 2.22
CA THR A 946 8.31 -16.82 1.06
C THR A 946 9.63 -16.93 0.28
N THR A 947 9.61 -16.71 -1.03
CA THR A 947 10.83 -16.60 -1.85
C THR A 947 11.18 -15.13 -2.08
N ILE A 948 12.39 -14.74 -1.73
CA ILE A 948 12.92 -13.36 -1.87
C ILE A 948 14.22 -13.44 -2.65
N ASP A 949 14.34 -12.71 -3.76
CA ASP A 949 15.55 -12.65 -4.61
C ASP A 949 16.11 -14.05 -4.94
N GLY A 950 15.20 -14.98 -5.27
CA GLY A 950 15.51 -16.38 -5.60
C GLY A 950 15.81 -17.30 -4.42
N GLN A 951 15.81 -16.80 -3.17
CA GLN A 951 16.09 -17.58 -1.96
C GLN A 951 14.79 -17.92 -1.22
N ASP A 952 14.61 -19.20 -0.88
CA ASP A 952 13.46 -19.68 -0.13
C ASP A 952 13.69 -19.50 1.39
N HIS A 953 12.85 -18.68 2.02
CA HIS A 953 12.86 -18.45 3.46
C HIS A 953 11.65 -19.14 4.10
N ILE A 954 11.90 -20.01 5.09
CA ILE A 954 10.86 -20.64 5.92
C ILE A 954 11.03 -20.23 7.38
N LEU A 955 9.94 -19.82 8.02
CA LEU A 955 9.87 -19.48 9.43
C LEU A 955 9.25 -20.65 10.20
N LEU A 956 10.05 -21.25 11.08
CA LEU A 956 9.63 -22.30 12.01
C LEU A 956 9.59 -21.76 13.44
N TYR A 957 8.70 -22.30 14.27
CA TYR A 957 8.58 -21.90 15.68
C TYR A 957 8.29 -23.10 16.60
N THR A 958 8.67 -22.95 17.87
CA THR A 958 8.35 -23.88 18.94
C THR A 958 8.43 -23.15 20.29
N SER A 959 8.02 -23.80 21.38
CA SER A 959 8.31 -23.34 22.75
C SER A 959 9.81 -23.56 23.08
N ASN A 960 10.31 -23.02 24.20
CA ASN A 960 11.75 -22.94 24.56
C ASN A 960 12.45 -24.30 24.84
N GLN A 961 12.33 -25.30 23.96
CA GLN A 961 12.87 -26.64 24.12
C GLN A 961 13.43 -27.18 22.79
N THR A 962 14.46 -28.02 22.89
CA THR A 962 15.27 -28.51 21.76
C THR A 962 14.46 -29.28 20.73
N THR A 963 14.36 -28.74 19.51
CA THR A 963 13.71 -29.37 18.35
C THR A 963 14.72 -29.62 17.23
N ILE A 964 15.19 -30.87 17.12
CA ILE A 964 15.98 -31.32 15.96
C ILE A 964 15.08 -31.21 14.72
N THR A 965 15.46 -30.32 13.81
CA THR A 965 14.69 -29.97 12.61
C THR A 965 15.40 -30.51 11.39
N GLY A 966 14.89 -31.61 10.84
CA GLY A 966 15.45 -32.31 9.68
C GLY A 966 15.26 -31.54 8.37
N LEU A 967 16.11 -30.54 8.13
CA LEU A 967 16.19 -29.81 6.87
C LEU A 967 16.87 -30.63 5.76
N TYR A 968 16.29 -31.79 5.44
CA TYR A 968 16.62 -32.53 4.23
C TYR A 968 16.04 -31.79 3.04
N THR A 969 16.91 -31.27 2.17
CA THR A 969 16.53 -30.54 0.96
C THR A 969 17.34 -31.07 -0.22
N SER A 970 16.82 -30.97 -1.45
CA SER A 970 17.55 -31.28 -2.68
C SER A 970 18.56 -30.18 -3.10
N SER A 971 18.86 -29.22 -2.24
CA SER A 971 19.77 -28.11 -2.52
C SER A 971 21.23 -28.50 -2.27
N THR A 972 22.12 -28.08 -3.17
CA THR A 972 23.58 -28.24 -3.00
C THR A 972 24.21 -27.17 -2.09
N LEU A 973 23.40 -26.39 -1.37
CA LEU A 973 23.84 -25.26 -0.53
C LEU A 973 23.41 -25.47 0.92
N ASN A 974 24.33 -25.23 1.86
CA ASN A 974 24.05 -25.29 3.30
C ASN A 974 23.01 -24.23 3.69
N PRO A 975 21.89 -24.59 4.35
CA PRO A 975 20.92 -23.63 4.85
C PRO A 975 21.53 -22.65 5.87
N THR A 976 21.26 -21.35 5.72
CA THR A 976 21.60 -20.34 6.73
C THR A 976 20.48 -20.25 7.78
N ILE A 977 20.79 -20.60 9.03
CA ILE A 977 19.86 -20.50 10.16
C ILE A 977 20.13 -19.22 10.97
N SER A 978 19.06 -18.46 11.26
CA SER A 978 19.08 -17.32 12.18
C SER A 978 17.82 -17.35 13.05
N GLY A 979 17.96 -17.23 14.37
CA GLY A 979 16.84 -17.31 15.31
C GLY A 979 17.22 -16.98 16.75
N SER A 980 16.32 -17.27 17.70
CA SER A 980 16.58 -17.09 19.14
C SER A 980 17.68 -18.04 19.63
N SER A 981 18.59 -17.54 20.46
CA SER A 981 19.59 -18.36 21.16
C SER A 981 19.00 -19.33 22.20
N SER A 982 17.69 -19.26 22.47
CA SER A 982 16.96 -20.25 23.27
C SER A 982 16.53 -21.50 22.49
N ILE A 983 16.70 -21.52 21.16
CA ILE A 983 16.32 -22.64 20.30
C ILE A 983 17.56 -23.19 19.59
N THR A 984 17.89 -24.46 19.86
CA THR A 984 18.93 -25.19 19.11
C THR A 984 18.27 -25.92 17.94
N ALA A 985 18.71 -25.59 16.71
CA ALA A 985 18.34 -26.29 15.48
C ALA A 985 19.58 -26.95 14.86
N SER A 986 19.40 -28.15 14.30
CA SER A 986 20.47 -28.93 13.66
C SER A 986 19.97 -29.55 12.37
N ILE A 987 20.54 -29.12 11.25
CA ILE A 987 20.30 -29.69 9.91
C ILE A 987 20.86 -31.11 9.87
N ILE A 988 20.11 -32.02 9.25
CA ILE A 988 20.58 -33.35 8.86
C ILE A 988 20.37 -33.46 7.35
N PHE A 989 21.35 -34.03 6.66
CA PHE A 989 21.38 -34.27 5.21
C PHE A 989 21.17 -35.75 4.92
#